data_AF-A0A151GEQ3-F1
#
_entry.id   AF-A0A151GEQ3-F1
#
_cell.length_a   1.000
_cell.length_b   1.000
_cell.length_c   1.000
_cell.angle_alpha   90.00
_cell.angle_beta   90.00
_cell.angle_gamma   90.00
#
_symmetry.space_group_name_H-M   'P 1'
#
loop_
_entity.id
_entity.type
_entity.pdbx_description
1 polymer ?
#
loop_
_entity_poly.entity_id
_entity_poly.type
_entity_poly.pdbx_seq_one_letter_code
_entity_poly.pdbx_strand_id
1 'polypeptide(L)'
;MALLPPAQCRRTTLRPLAASPASFRITESFLQATELHQRAIIPPRRSLNSHAGPFESRRRGSKRHMTGLMPTSSAFPPIWQFDVPSSTILQWEAPTAPAYRRQRKQQVGVSALFDNLVNWLDGSMARKLGNPPPASINTTADAVTMEALAVDDVAKHGSISDADPVNARLHYHLPREIAKLRASICGSENIDEETLFRLCRTCRRSLRRRIERGDMCLEGLVAALDPLDLPSKSRIPHASTANKMTAMIRRSVLSAMDNVTRQHGEILSRDLWLAFAEHICRTDGGNHDMQLFWRLMDVMPAVLRSQIPSHSLAELTRSFLVAQASRHNLFLHWSARAAKFGQALQSLTAVQRLSLNDSIRQFLSEQAWESESSRRLRFSWLLIQAYDAHATTKDFLDTYRAAQRPGLGLNTMQLWQLLSARLAATGAIERGKAKVLMENDYLSMGHRWTDLLLDLLASAKREEGLRELCTCLTGIGKFETVMQSVLSLPLRRFRVDALQATAAACNNHYQALQLYDLVMAKDGSRKMLARWNWTFWTRHVQSMIKDPAFEHPRIWDLLNLSFHVGRSASPEAVAAEAEAKAQLLDKMGRWFGEASHLNDRQALRHLERCVAYQRSLTNGVTSQMLANVAAIVTRDLERGERGRATRMEWLVNMVERTHGPDAADSTASALKGWRWTINQGRGSSS
;
A
#
# COMPACT_ATOMS: atom_id res chain seq x y z
N MET A 1 -22.96 18.35 -57.74
CA MET A 1 -23.41 19.48 -56.92
C MET A 1 -24.87 19.24 -56.56
N ALA A 2 -25.15 18.90 -55.30
CA ALA A 2 -26.48 18.52 -54.84
C ALA A 2 -26.87 19.35 -53.60
N LEU A 3 -28.14 19.76 -53.60
CA LEU A 3 -28.80 20.72 -52.73
C LEU A 3 -28.96 20.21 -51.27
N LEU A 4 -28.72 21.09 -50.30
CA LEU A 4 -29.15 20.93 -48.90
C LEU A 4 -30.60 21.45 -48.72
N PRO A 5 -31.46 20.77 -47.94
CA PRO A 5 -32.75 21.32 -47.52
C PRO A 5 -32.66 22.13 -46.20
N PRO A 6 -33.59 23.08 -45.97
CA PRO A 6 -33.50 24.10 -44.91
C PRO A 6 -34.08 23.66 -43.56
N ALA A 7 -33.59 24.34 -42.51
CA ALA A 7 -33.95 24.19 -41.11
C ALA A 7 -35.41 24.57 -40.81
N GLN A 8 -36.11 23.73 -40.04
CA GLN A 8 -37.42 24.03 -39.48
C GLN A 8 -37.32 24.44 -38.00
N CYS A 9 -37.72 25.69 -37.72
CA CYS A 9 -38.07 26.18 -36.40
C CYS A 9 -39.31 25.43 -35.86
N ARG A 10 -39.27 24.96 -34.61
CA ARG A 10 -40.48 24.64 -33.84
C ARG A 10 -40.46 25.29 -32.46
N ARG A 11 -41.65 25.79 -32.11
CA ARG A 11 -41.98 26.77 -31.08
C ARG A 11 -41.79 26.24 -29.65
N THR A 12 -41.31 27.14 -28.80
CA THR A 12 -41.36 27.11 -27.34
C THR A 12 -42.82 27.12 -26.86
N THR A 13 -43.25 26.06 -26.18
CA THR A 13 -44.48 26.07 -25.38
C THR A 13 -44.11 26.25 -23.92
N LEU A 14 -44.43 27.42 -23.38
CA LEU A 14 -44.53 27.68 -21.95
C LEU A 14 -45.69 26.84 -21.37
N ARG A 15 -45.44 26.12 -20.28
CA ARG A 15 -46.50 25.67 -19.37
C ARG A 15 -46.09 25.89 -17.90
N PRO A 16 -47.06 26.22 -17.03
CA PRO A 16 -46.83 26.99 -15.80
C PRO A 16 -46.43 26.13 -14.60
N LEU A 17 -45.77 26.78 -13.63
CA LEU A 17 -45.65 26.28 -12.26
C LEU A 17 -47.03 26.09 -11.64
N ALA A 18 -47.30 24.89 -11.14
CA ALA A 18 -48.34 24.63 -10.16
C ALA A 18 -47.80 23.62 -9.13
N ALA A 19 -47.80 24.04 -7.86
CA ALA A 19 -47.48 23.23 -6.70
C ALA A 19 -48.69 22.39 -6.27
N SER A 20 -48.50 21.09 -5.96
CA SER A 20 -49.15 20.35 -4.85
C SER A 20 -48.65 18.87 -4.82
N PRO A 21 -49.04 18.00 -3.84
CA PRO A 21 -48.14 17.19 -3.04
C PRO A 21 -47.97 15.76 -3.60
N ALA A 22 -46.94 15.08 -3.11
CA ALA A 22 -46.64 13.69 -3.43
C ALA A 22 -47.82 12.74 -3.08
N SER A 23 -48.58 12.33 -4.09
CA SER A 23 -49.39 11.12 -4.05
C SER A 23 -48.86 10.18 -5.13
N PHE A 24 -48.19 9.13 -4.70
CA PHE A 24 -47.59 8.12 -5.56
C PHE A 24 -48.72 7.25 -6.13
N ARG A 25 -49.07 7.42 -7.40
CA ARG A 25 -49.96 6.48 -8.10
C ARG A 25 -49.10 5.34 -8.65
N ILE A 26 -49.16 4.19 -8.00
CA ILE A 26 -48.54 2.95 -8.49
C ILE A 26 -49.27 2.58 -9.78
N THR A 27 -48.56 2.63 -10.90
CA THR A 27 -49.08 2.22 -12.20
C THR A 27 -49.17 0.70 -12.26
N GLU A 28 -50.19 0.18 -12.94
CA GLU A 28 -50.44 -1.26 -13.09
C GLU A 28 -49.27 -2.01 -13.73
N SER A 29 -48.46 -1.32 -14.54
CA SER A 29 -47.18 -1.79 -15.08
C SER A 29 -46.12 -2.06 -14.02
N PHE A 30 -46.11 -1.31 -12.91
CA PHE A 30 -45.18 -1.52 -11.81
C PHE A 30 -45.59 -2.75 -10.98
N LEU A 31 -46.90 -2.96 -10.78
CA LEU A 31 -47.43 -4.16 -10.13
C LEU A 31 -47.12 -5.42 -10.96
N GLN A 32 -47.30 -5.35 -12.27
CA GLN A 32 -46.97 -6.45 -13.18
C GLN A 32 -45.46 -6.75 -13.22
N ALA A 33 -44.62 -5.71 -13.14
CA ALA A 33 -43.16 -5.89 -13.04
C ALA A 33 -42.75 -6.53 -11.71
N THR A 34 -43.38 -6.16 -10.59
CA THR A 34 -43.15 -6.81 -9.30
C THR A 34 -43.63 -8.26 -9.26
N GLU A 35 -44.74 -8.57 -9.92
CA GLU A 35 -45.26 -9.95 -10.00
C GLU A 35 -44.34 -10.84 -10.86
N LEU A 36 -43.82 -10.31 -11.98
CA LEU A 36 -42.82 -10.99 -12.81
C LEU A 36 -41.49 -11.18 -12.06
N HIS A 37 -41.09 -10.20 -11.24
CA HIS A 37 -39.89 -10.31 -10.42
C HIS A 37 -40.06 -11.35 -9.29
N GLN A 38 -41.23 -11.41 -8.66
CA GLN A 38 -41.56 -12.45 -7.66
C GLN A 38 -41.62 -13.85 -8.28
N ARG A 39 -42.09 -14.00 -9.53
CA ARG A 39 -42.05 -15.27 -10.27
C ARG A 39 -40.63 -15.67 -10.70
N ALA A 40 -39.75 -14.69 -10.95
CA ALA A 40 -38.33 -14.93 -11.25
C ALA A 40 -37.49 -15.28 -10.02
N ILE A 41 -37.92 -14.84 -8.82
CA ILE A 41 -37.29 -15.14 -7.51
C ILE A 41 -38.09 -16.25 -6.80
N ILE A 42 -38.44 -17.31 -7.53
CA ILE A 42 -38.84 -18.57 -6.89
C ILE A 42 -37.57 -19.43 -6.82
N PRO A 43 -36.99 -19.68 -5.63
CA PRO A 43 -35.90 -20.65 -5.52
C PRO A 43 -36.41 -22.00 -6.05
N PRO A 44 -35.58 -22.81 -6.74
CA PRO A 44 -36.01 -24.13 -7.17
C PRO A 44 -36.50 -24.87 -5.93
N ARG A 45 -37.79 -25.25 -5.96
CA ARG A 45 -38.38 -26.12 -4.95
C ARG A 45 -37.47 -27.34 -4.87
N ARG A 46 -36.70 -27.44 -3.79
CA ARG A 46 -36.14 -28.72 -3.38
C ARG A 46 -37.35 -29.63 -3.21
N SER A 47 -37.44 -30.67 -4.03
CA SER A 47 -38.19 -31.85 -3.61
C SER A 47 -37.61 -32.22 -2.26
N LEU A 48 -38.39 -32.03 -1.20
CA LEU A 48 -38.13 -32.67 0.07
C LEU A 48 -38.09 -34.16 -0.24
N ASN A 49 -36.89 -34.71 -0.33
CA ASN A 49 -36.71 -36.13 -0.15
C ASN A 49 -37.33 -36.42 1.23
N SER A 50 -38.43 -37.16 1.21
CA SER A 50 -39.07 -37.74 2.37
C SER A 50 -38.10 -38.73 3.00
N HIS A 51 -37.18 -38.22 3.81
CA HIS A 51 -36.61 -39.02 4.87
C HIS A 51 -37.73 -39.23 5.88
N ALA A 52 -38.28 -40.45 5.88
CA ALA A 52 -39.05 -40.97 7.00
C ALA A 52 -38.22 -40.74 8.27
N GLY A 53 -38.77 -39.97 9.20
CA GLY A 53 -38.13 -39.72 10.48
C GLY A 53 -37.96 -41.02 11.27
N PRO A 54 -37.20 -41.00 12.38
CA PRO A 54 -36.87 -42.21 13.18
C PRO A 54 -38.08 -42.94 13.79
N PHE A 55 -39.31 -42.45 13.56
CA PHE A 55 -40.55 -42.98 14.08
C PHE A 55 -41.50 -43.58 13.02
N GLU A 56 -41.14 -43.53 11.72
CA GLU A 56 -42.00 -44.07 10.65
C GLU A 56 -41.70 -45.52 10.26
N SER A 57 -40.69 -46.16 10.87
CA SER A 57 -40.43 -47.61 10.70
C SER A 57 -41.41 -48.52 11.45
N ARG A 58 -42.41 -47.97 12.16
CA ARG A 58 -43.30 -48.72 13.06
C ARG A 58 -44.70 -49.07 12.51
N ARG A 59 -45.02 -48.77 11.24
CA ARG A 59 -46.35 -49.09 10.65
C ARG A 59 -46.39 -50.26 9.67
N ARG A 60 -45.37 -51.11 9.62
CA ARG A 60 -45.50 -52.46 9.04
C ARG A 60 -45.22 -53.48 10.12
N GLY A 61 -46.29 -53.89 10.79
CA GLY A 61 -46.23 -54.94 11.80
C GLY A 61 -45.89 -56.29 11.17
N SER A 62 -45.05 -57.07 11.86
CA SER A 62 -45.44 -58.39 12.36
C SER A 62 -44.30 -59.02 13.18
N LYS A 63 -44.63 -59.31 14.44
CA LYS A 63 -44.09 -60.37 15.31
C LYS A 63 -42.72 -60.20 15.99
N ARG A 64 -42.83 -59.76 17.26
CA ARG A 64 -42.53 -60.51 18.52
C ARG A 64 -41.30 -60.10 19.36
N HIS A 65 -41.63 -59.96 20.65
CA HIS A 65 -40.87 -59.91 21.91
C HIS A 65 -40.03 -58.66 22.25
N MET A 66 -40.72 -57.74 22.94
CA MET A 66 -40.14 -56.93 24.01
C MET A 66 -39.81 -57.81 25.23
N THR A 67 -38.60 -57.65 25.76
CA THR A 67 -38.23 -57.56 27.19
C THR A 67 -36.79 -57.02 27.17
N GLY A 68 -36.33 -56.04 27.93
CA GLY A 68 -36.88 -55.18 28.96
C GLY A 68 -35.67 -54.38 29.47
N LEU A 69 -35.84 -53.07 29.62
CA LEU A 69 -35.21 -52.20 30.62
C LEU A 69 -33.74 -52.48 31.03
N MET A 70 -32.87 -51.53 30.66
CA MET A 70 -31.68 -51.19 31.45
C MET A 70 -32.08 -50.78 32.88
N PRO A 71 -31.27 -51.13 33.89
CA PRO A 71 -30.98 -50.20 34.97
C PRO A 71 -29.47 -50.02 35.17
N THR A 72 -29.07 -48.76 35.27
CA THR A 72 -27.84 -48.31 35.92
C THR A 72 -27.86 -48.67 37.40
N SER A 73 -26.82 -49.32 37.94
CA SER A 73 -26.05 -48.90 39.14
C SER A 73 -25.14 -49.99 39.74
N SER A 74 -23.92 -49.55 40.03
CA SER A 74 -22.95 -49.93 41.08
C SER A 74 -22.35 -51.34 41.23
N ALA A 75 -21.01 -51.28 41.34
CA ALA A 75 -20.13 -51.99 42.29
C ALA A 75 -19.94 -53.51 42.16
N PHE A 76 -18.83 -53.89 41.51
CA PHE A 76 -17.83 -54.93 41.85
C PHE A 76 -17.20 -55.51 40.56
N PRO A 77 -15.87 -55.75 40.50
CA PRO A 77 -15.15 -56.01 39.25
C PRO A 77 -15.11 -57.51 38.90
N PRO A 78 -15.24 -57.91 37.62
CA PRO A 78 -14.94 -59.27 37.22
C PRO A 78 -13.44 -59.46 36.87
N ILE A 79 -12.68 -59.91 37.87
CA ILE A 79 -11.67 -61.02 37.92
C ILE A 79 -10.60 -61.19 36.79
N TRP A 80 -10.48 -60.32 35.78
CA TRP A 80 -9.44 -60.46 34.73
C TRP A 80 -8.62 -59.18 34.51
N GLN A 81 -8.15 -58.55 35.58
CA GLN A 81 -7.08 -57.55 35.52
C GLN A 81 -5.73 -58.22 35.76
N PHE A 82 -4.88 -58.20 34.74
CA PHE A 82 -3.43 -58.25 34.96
C PHE A 82 -2.94 -56.82 35.22
N ASP A 83 -2.25 -56.61 36.34
CA ASP A 83 -1.57 -55.36 36.64
C ASP A 83 -0.37 -55.19 35.70
N VAL A 84 -0.60 -54.56 34.55
CA VAL A 84 0.47 -53.98 33.73
C VAL A 84 0.49 -52.48 34.02
N PRO A 85 1.62 -51.89 34.44
CA PRO A 85 1.67 -50.45 34.72
C PRO A 85 1.26 -49.67 33.46
N SER A 86 0.18 -48.91 33.59
CA SER A 86 -0.43 -48.13 32.51
C SER A 86 0.40 -46.87 32.26
N SER A 87 1.58 -47.02 31.65
CA SER A 87 2.39 -45.89 31.21
C SER A 87 3.03 -46.18 29.85
N THR A 88 2.21 -46.32 28.82
CA THR A 88 2.46 -45.82 27.44
C THR A 88 1.31 -46.30 26.56
N ILE A 89 0.37 -45.40 26.25
CA ILE A 89 -0.40 -45.51 25.02
C ILE A 89 0.64 -45.48 23.90
N LEU A 90 0.81 -46.59 23.19
CA LEU A 90 1.70 -46.70 22.04
C LEU A 90 1.14 -45.79 20.94
N GLN A 91 1.47 -44.50 21.00
CA GLN A 91 1.30 -43.58 19.89
C GLN A 91 2.27 -44.05 18.81
N TRP A 92 1.71 -44.68 17.78
CA TRP A 92 2.48 -44.94 16.57
C TRP A 92 3.01 -43.58 16.06
N GLU A 93 4.32 -43.41 16.10
CA GLU A 93 5.02 -42.34 15.41
C GLU A 93 5.73 -42.95 14.20
N ALA A 94 5.52 -42.33 13.04
CA ALA A 94 6.17 -42.79 11.82
C ALA A 94 7.71 -42.69 11.95
N PRO A 95 8.51 -43.51 11.24
CA PRO A 95 9.96 -43.71 11.48
C PRO A 95 10.87 -42.47 11.41
N THR A 96 10.32 -41.30 11.07
CA THR A 96 10.98 -39.99 11.11
C THR A 96 9.98 -38.91 11.49
N ALA A 97 10.40 -37.97 12.34
CA ALA A 97 9.57 -36.87 12.82
C ALA A 97 9.04 -35.98 11.67
N PRO A 98 7.80 -35.46 11.77
CA PRO A 98 7.21 -34.59 10.75
C PRO A 98 8.06 -33.35 10.42
N ALA A 99 8.77 -32.81 11.42
CA ALA A 99 9.68 -31.67 11.27
C ALA A 99 10.89 -32.01 10.38
N TYR A 100 11.49 -33.19 10.59
CA TYR A 100 12.62 -33.68 9.80
C TYR A 100 12.25 -33.84 8.32
N ARG A 101 11.02 -34.29 8.03
CA ARG A 101 10.51 -34.40 6.64
C ARG A 101 10.30 -33.06 5.97
N ARG A 102 9.84 -32.05 6.70
CA ARG A 102 9.63 -30.68 6.17
C ARG A 102 10.96 -30.01 5.83
N GLN A 103 11.98 -30.21 6.67
CA GLN A 103 13.32 -29.66 6.48
C GLN A 103 14.05 -30.33 5.30
N ARG A 104 13.91 -31.65 5.14
CA ARG A 104 14.55 -32.41 4.05
C ARG A 104 13.87 -32.20 2.68
N LYS A 105 12.56 -31.94 2.64
CA LYS A 105 11.80 -31.57 1.42
C LYS A 105 12.28 -30.26 0.77
N GLN A 106 13.00 -29.41 1.50
CA GLN A 106 13.55 -28.16 0.98
C GLN A 106 14.91 -28.33 0.28
N GLN A 107 15.56 -29.51 0.38
CA GLN A 107 16.98 -29.69 0.00
C GLN A 107 17.25 -30.69 -1.15
N VAL A 108 16.24 -31.31 -1.79
CA VAL A 108 16.49 -32.47 -2.69
C VAL A 108 15.84 -32.33 -4.07
N GLY A 109 16.61 -32.65 -5.12
CA GLY A 109 16.22 -32.64 -6.54
C GLY A 109 15.26 -33.76 -6.99
N VAL A 110 14.67 -33.57 -8.17
CA VAL A 110 13.37 -34.13 -8.59
C VAL A 110 13.34 -35.66 -8.82
N SER A 111 14.39 -36.30 -9.38
CA SER A 111 14.40 -37.78 -9.51
C SER A 111 14.63 -38.45 -8.15
N ALA A 112 15.49 -37.86 -7.32
CA ALA A 112 15.75 -38.34 -5.98
C ALA A 112 14.51 -38.29 -5.06
N LEU A 113 13.45 -37.52 -5.36
CA LEU A 113 12.22 -37.55 -4.56
C LEU A 113 11.38 -38.81 -4.78
N PHE A 114 11.36 -39.33 -6.00
CA PHE A 114 10.64 -40.57 -6.32
C PHE A 114 11.50 -41.78 -5.91
N ASP A 115 12.80 -41.76 -6.22
CA ASP A 115 13.73 -42.80 -5.77
C ASP A 115 13.82 -42.87 -4.24
N ASN A 116 13.69 -41.74 -3.53
CA ASN A 116 13.61 -41.74 -2.06
C ASN A 116 12.23 -42.12 -1.52
N LEU A 117 11.13 -41.89 -2.26
CA LEU A 117 9.82 -42.40 -1.88
C LEU A 117 9.80 -43.92 -2.01
N VAL A 118 10.35 -44.47 -3.09
CA VAL A 118 10.54 -45.91 -3.31
C VAL A 118 11.53 -46.49 -2.28
N ASN A 119 12.70 -45.88 -2.07
CA ASN A 119 13.67 -46.33 -1.04
C ASN A 119 13.13 -46.21 0.39
N TRP A 120 12.28 -45.23 0.68
CA TRP A 120 11.63 -45.10 1.99
C TRP A 120 10.51 -46.12 2.18
N LEU A 121 9.80 -46.46 1.10
CA LEU A 121 8.84 -47.55 1.09
C LEU A 121 9.54 -48.92 1.27
N ASP A 122 10.74 -49.09 0.71
CA ASP A 122 11.57 -50.29 0.84
C ASP A 122 12.34 -50.38 2.18
N GLY A 123 12.62 -49.26 2.84
CA GLY A 123 13.48 -49.19 4.03
C GLY A 123 12.89 -49.70 5.35
N SER A 124 11.69 -50.28 5.39
CA SER A 124 11.01 -50.66 6.65
C SER A 124 11.33 -52.07 7.18
N MET A 125 12.25 -52.81 6.56
CA MET A 125 12.63 -54.17 6.97
C MET A 125 14.15 -54.35 7.12
N ALA A 126 14.81 -53.68 8.09
CA ALA A 126 16.07 -54.15 8.69
C ALA A 126 16.60 -53.26 9.85
N ARG A 127 16.67 -53.84 11.07
CA ARG A 127 17.66 -53.69 12.19
C ARG A 127 18.11 -52.26 12.63
N LYS A 128 18.34 -51.93 13.91
CA LYS A 128 18.67 -52.70 15.13
C LYS A 128 18.59 -51.77 16.36
N LEU A 129 18.24 -52.36 17.51
CA LEU A 129 18.40 -51.83 18.88
C LEU A 129 19.79 -51.21 19.15
N GLY A 130 19.84 -50.17 19.99
CA GLY A 130 21.07 -49.80 20.71
C GLY A 130 21.17 -48.39 21.30
N ASN A 131 20.35 -48.10 22.33
CA ASN A 131 20.71 -47.33 23.55
C ASN A 131 21.07 -45.80 23.49
N PRO A 132 21.02 -45.08 24.65
CA PRO A 132 20.29 -43.79 24.83
C PRO A 132 21.23 -42.56 25.11
N PRO A 133 20.73 -41.36 25.52
CA PRO A 133 21.40 -40.05 25.42
C PRO A 133 22.07 -39.58 26.73
N PRO A 134 22.71 -38.39 26.72
CA PRO A 134 22.63 -37.45 27.83
C PRO A 134 22.19 -36.04 27.33
N ALA A 135 21.13 -35.45 27.88
CA ALA A 135 21.08 -34.67 29.12
C ALA A 135 21.73 -33.27 29.02
N SER A 136 20.85 -32.27 29.07
CA SER A 136 21.06 -30.89 29.52
C SER A 136 21.60 -30.80 30.95
N ILE A 137 22.27 -29.69 31.30
CA ILE A 137 22.05 -28.81 32.48
C ILE A 137 23.32 -28.01 32.80
N ASN A 138 23.18 -26.67 32.76
CA ASN A 138 23.71 -25.65 33.69
C ASN A 138 25.24 -25.45 33.78
N THR A 139 25.82 -24.35 34.22
CA THR A 139 25.44 -22.96 34.59
C THR A 139 26.79 -22.34 34.99
N THR A 140 27.08 -21.10 34.61
CA THR A 140 27.82 -20.19 35.49
C THR A 140 27.29 -18.78 35.29
N ALA A 141 26.59 -18.32 36.32
CA ALA A 141 26.37 -16.92 36.62
C ALA A 141 27.60 -16.39 37.37
N ASP A 142 27.96 -15.14 37.09
CA ASP A 142 28.66 -14.16 37.95
C ASP A 142 28.73 -12.87 37.12
N ALA A 143 28.57 -11.65 37.62
CA ALA A 143 28.17 -11.12 38.91
C ALA A 143 27.61 -9.71 38.66
N VAL A 144 26.79 -9.24 39.59
CA VAL A 144 25.98 -8.02 39.54
C VAL A 144 26.62 -6.93 40.43
N THR A 145 26.41 -5.67 40.01
CA THR A 145 26.34 -4.40 40.79
C THR A 145 27.55 -3.82 41.52
N MET A 146 27.76 -2.51 41.27
CA MET A 146 27.81 -1.50 42.32
C MET A 146 26.84 -0.35 41.99
N GLU A 147 25.82 -0.20 42.84
CA GLU A 147 25.20 1.06 43.28
C GLU A 147 26.13 1.68 44.38
N ALA A 148 26.12 2.95 44.80
CA ALA A 148 25.14 4.03 44.77
C ALA A 148 25.77 5.33 45.33
N LEU A 149 25.19 6.50 44.93
CA LEU A 149 24.82 7.71 45.73
C LEU A 149 25.94 8.49 46.49
N ALA A 150 25.89 9.79 46.78
CA ALA A 150 24.85 10.84 46.84
C ALA A 150 25.54 12.23 46.73
N VAL A 151 24.93 13.24 46.08
CA VAL A 151 24.23 14.42 46.67
C VAL A 151 25.16 15.41 47.42
N ASP A 152 25.30 16.66 46.93
CA ASP A 152 24.62 17.80 47.55
C ASP A 152 24.59 19.08 46.69
N ASP A 153 23.64 19.93 47.07
CA ASP A 153 22.96 20.99 46.35
C ASP A 153 23.50 22.41 46.70
N VAL A 154 22.80 23.44 46.21
CA VAL A 154 22.74 24.85 46.66
C VAL A 154 23.40 25.91 45.75
N ALA A 155 22.57 26.35 44.80
CA ALA A 155 22.04 27.71 44.61
C ALA A 155 22.96 28.95 44.71
N LYS A 156 22.83 29.84 43.71
CA LYS A 156 22.43 31.25 43.95
C LYS A 156 21.87 31.96 42.71
N HIS A 157 20.92 32.83 43.03
CA HIS A 157 20.01 33.61 42.20
C HIS A 157 20.65 34.68 41.31
N GLY A 158 19.88 35.08 40.30
CA GLY A 158 19.99 36.36 39.61
C GLY A 158 18.77 36.64 38.73
N SER A 159 17.62 36.94 39.36
CA SER A 159 16.45 37.52 38.68
C SER A 159 16.61 39.03 38.58
N ILE A 160 16.47 39.60 37.38
CA ILE A 160 16.04 40.99 37.19
C ILE A 160 15.02 40.99 36.04
N SER A 161 13.76 41.30 36.41
CA SER A 161 12.79 41.94 35.53
C SER A 161 13.19 43.41 35.41
N ASP A 162 13.20 43.98 34.21
CA ASP A 162 12.42 45.18 33.90
C ASP A 162 12.60 45.65 32.45
N ALA A 163 11.45 46.00 31.87
CA ALA A 163 11.17 47.03 30.87
C ALA A 163 12.17 47.31 29.72
N ASP A 164 11.64 47.16 28.50
CA ASP A 164 12.02 47.83 27.25
C ASP A 164 13.25 48.74 27.21
N PRO A 165 14.28 48.35 26.42
CA PRO A 165 15.13 49.32 25.74
C PRO A 165 15.39 48.97 24.26
N VAL A 166 14.55 48.15 23.62
CA VAL A 166 14.82 47.67 22.24
C VAL A 166 14.60 48.78 21.19
N ASN A 167 13.74 49.76 21.45
CA ASN A 167 13.45 50.83 20.47
C ASN A 167 14.47 51.98 20.44
N ALA A 168 15.35 52.10 21.44
CA ALA A 168 16.28 53.24 21.54
C ALA A 168 17.70 52.97 21.00
N ARG A 169 18.09 51.70 20.78
CA ARG A 169 19.43 51.33 20.29
C ARG A 169 19.56 51.19 18.76
N LEU A 170 18.46 51.29 18.01
CA LEU A 170 18.42 51.06 16.56
C LEU A 170 19.01 52.19 15.70
N HIS A 171 19.34 53.35 16.27
CA HIS A 171 19.74 54.53 15.48
C HIS A 171 21.23 54.62 15.09
N TYR A 172 22.12 53.80 15.66
CA TYR A 172 23.57 53.93 15.40
C TYR A 172 24.13 53.05 14.27
N HIS A 173 23.38 52.08 13.74
CA HIS A 173 23.91 51.11 12.77
C HIS A 173 23.03 50.88 11.54
N LEU A 174 22.20 51.85 11.15
CA LEU A 174 21.43 51.80 9.91
C LEU A 174 22.39 51.86 8.70
N PRO A 175 22.40 50.87 7.78
CA PRO A 175 23.19 50.95 6.57
C PRO A 175 22.87 52.25 5.80
N ARG A 176 23.90 52.96 5.34
CA ARG A 176 23.78 54.24 4.61
C ARG A 176 22.85 54.10 3.40
N GLU A 177 22.79 52.93 2.80
CA GLU A 177 21.89 52.59 1.68
C GLU A 177 20.41 52.66 2.07
N ILE A 178 20.08 52.17 3.26
CA ILE A 178 18.71 52.12 3.78
C ILE A 178 18.30 53.49 4.30
N ALA A 179 19.22 54.18 4.99
CA ALA A 179 19.01 55.57 5.40
C ALA A 179 18.69 56.46 4.18
N LYS A 180 19.46 56.31 3.10
CA LYS A 180 19.22 57.02 1.82
C LYS A 180 17.89 56.62 1.19
N LEU A 181 17.55 55.32 1.17
CA LEU A 181 16.27 54.85 0.63
C LEU A 181 15.09 55.50 1.38
N ARG A 182 15.10 55.45 2.71
CA ARG A 182 14.05 56.02 3.56
C ARG A 182 13.96 57.54 3.40
N ALA A 183 15.09 58.25 3.44
CA ALA A 183 15.13 59.69 3.25
C ALA A 183 14.60 60.11 1.87
N SER A 184 14.95 59.40 0.80
CA SER A 184 14.44 59.67 -0.55
C SER A 184 12.94 59.41 -0.69
N ILE A 185 12.39 58.40 -0.01
CA ILE A 185 10.95 58.14 0.03
C ILE A 185 10.24 59.25 0.80
N CYS A 186 10.72 59.62 1.99
CA CYS A 186 10.08 60.64 2.81
C CYS A 186 10.19 62.06 2.24
N GLY A 187 11.24 62.36 1.48
CA GLY A 187 11.49 63.68 0.88
C GLY A 187 10.90 63.89 -0.52
N SER A 188 10.21 62.90 -1.10
CA SER A 188 9.58 63.02 -2.41
C SER A 188 8.12 63.47 -2.27
N GLU A 189 7.75 64.57 -2.93
CA GLU A 189 6.38 65.13 -2.88
C GLU A 189 5.36 64.29 -3.67
N ASN A 190 5.77 63.73 -4.82
CA ASN A 190 4.96 62.83 -5.65
C ASN A 190 5.72 61.52 -5.91
N ILE A 191 5.26 60.43 -5.32
CA ILE A 191 5.90 59.12 -5.40
C ILE A 191 5.13 58.23 -6.37
N ASP A 192 5.66 58.10 -7.58
CA ASP A 192 5.18 57.12 -8.55
C ASP A 192 5.86 55.75 -8.36
N GLU A 193 5.20 54.66 -8.75
CA GLU A 193 5.72 53.30 -8.60
C GLU A 193 7.07 53.13 -9.32
N GLU A 194 7.27 53.75 -10.49
CA GLU A 194 8.53 53.68 -11.22
C GLU A 194 9.69 54.31 -10.44
N THR A 195 9.42 55.43 -9.76
CA THR A 195 10.41 56.11 -8.90
C THR A 195 10.82 55.21 -7.72
N LEU A 196 9.85 54.55 -7.07
CA LEU A 196 10.09 53.61 -5.97
C LEU A 196 10.92 52.40 -6.43
N PHE A 197 10.61 51.82 -7.59
CA PHE A 197 11.37 50.69 -8.11
C PHE A 197 12.81 51.06 -8.48
N ARG A 198 13.03 52.27 -9.00
CA ARG A 198 14.37 52.80 -9.28
C ARG A 198 15.18 53.01 -8.00
N LEU A 199 14.59 53.63 -6.98
CA LEU A 199 15.23 53.78 -5.66
C LEU A 199 15.58 52.43 -5.03
N CYS A 200 14.65 51.47 -5.08
CA CYS A 200 14.87 50.10 -4.64
C CYS A 200 16.02 49.43 -5.40
N ARG A 201 16.11 49.60 -6.73
CA ARG A 201 17.18 49.03 -7.55
C ARG A 201 18.56 49.59 -7.17
N THR A 202 18.64 50.89 -6.90
CA THR A 202 19.89 51.54 -6.45
C THR A 202 20.31 51.02 -5.08
N CYS A 203 19.38 50.95 -4.12
CA CYS A 203 19.63 50.40 -2.79
C CYS A 203 20.14 48.94 -2.86
N ARG A 204 19.47 48.09 -3.65
CA ARG A 204 19.86 46.68 -3.87
C ARG A 204 21.28 46.53 -4.41
N ARG A 205 21.66 47.33 -5.41
CA ARG A 205 23.01 47.30 -5.99
C ARG A 205 24.07 47.69 -4.96
N SER A 206 23.79 48.71 -4.15
CA SER A 206 24.73 49.17 -3.13
C SER A 206 24.87 48.14 -1.98
N LEU A 207 23.75 47.62 -1.47
CA LEU A 207 23.76 46.57 -0.45
C LEU A 207 24.48 45.30 -0.92
N ARG A 208 24.27 44.89 -2.18
CA ARG A 208 24.96 43.74 -2.76
C ARG A 208 26.48 43.93 -2.76
N ARG A 209 26.98 45.08 -3.23
CA ARG A 209 28.42 45.39 -3.22
C ARG A 209 29.01 45.39 -1.81
N ARG A 210 28.24 45.83 -0.82
CA ARG A 210 28.66 45.86 0.58
C ARG A 210 28.86 44.45 1.14
N ILE A 211 27.92 43.55 0.87
CA ILE A 211 28.02 42.14 1.25
C ILE A 211 29.19 41.47 0.53
N GLU A 212 29.36 41.76 -0.77
CA GLU A 212 30.47 41.23 -1.58
C GLU A 212 31.85 41.68 -1.09
N ARG A 213 31.93 42.82 -0.38
CA ARG A 213 33.17 43.32 0.25
C ARG A 213 33.41 42.80 1.67
N GLY A 214 32.44 42.11 2.27
CA GLY A 214 32.50 41.69 3.68
C GLY A 214 32.18 42.79 4.70
N ASP A 215 31.76 43.98 4.26
CA ASP A 215 31.51 45.15 5.13
C ASP A 215 30.13 45.11 5.84
N MET A 216 29.48 43.95 5.90
CA MET A 216 28.13 43.80 6.46
C MET A 216 28.18 43.28 7.90
N CYS A 217 27.74 44.11 8.85
CA CYS A 217 27.55 43.70 10.25
C CYS A 217 26.16 43.09 10.49
N LEU A 218 25.99 42.47 11.66
CA LEU A 218 24.75 41.80 12.08
C LEU A 218 23.56 42.76 12.14
N GLU A 219 23.73 43.91 12.78
CA GLU A 219 22.69 44.94 12.94
C GLU A 219 22.32 45.55 11.58
N GLY A 220 23.33 45.73 10.72
CA GLY A 220 23.15 46.21 9.34
C GLY A 220 22.36 45.22 8.50
N LEU A 221 22.56 43.92 8.69
CA LEU A 221 21.77 42.88 8.06
C LEU A 221 20.32 42.93 8.54
N VAL A 222 20.06 42.95 9.84
CA VAL A 222 18.70 43.02 10.41
C VAL A 222 17.95 44.23 9.84
N ALA A 223 18.60 45.40 9.79
CA ALA A 223 18.02 46.58 9.17
C ALA A 223 17.74 46.41 7.67
N ALA A 224 18.57 45.67 6.93
CA ALA A 224 18.35 45.32 5.52
C ALA A 224 17.20 44.35 5.29
N LEU A 225 16.87 43.52 6.30
CA LEU A 225 15.74 42.61 6.23
C LEU A 225 14.40 43.30 6.51
N ASP A 226 14.37 44.44 7.22
CA ASP A 226 13.20 45.34 7.26
C ASP A 226 13.57 46.77 6.80
N PRO A 227 13.74 46.97 5.48
CA PRO A 227 14.31 48.20 4.93
C PRO A 227 13.37 49.40 5.04
N LEU A 228 12.07 49.20 5.27
CA LEU A 228 11.06 50.26 5.30
C LEU A 228 10.47 50.39 6.71
N ASP A 229 10.67 51.54 7.35
CA ASP A 229 10.02 51.88 8.61
C ASP A 229 8.57 52.35 8.40
N LEU A 230 7.84 52.54 9.50
CA LEU A 230 6.45 52.98 9.48
C LEU A 230 6.26 54.31 8.72
N PRO A 231 7.12 55.34 8.87
CA PRO A 231 7.02 56.59 8.10
C PRO A 231 7.26 56.41 6.60
N SER A 232 8.18 55.53 6.19
CA SER A 232 8.38 55.23 4.77
C SER A 232 7.19 54.46 4.20
N LYS A 233 6.61 53.52 4.98
CA LYS A 233 5.45 52.72 4.57
C LYS A 233 4.19 53.57 4.37
N SER A 234 3.96 54.59 5.20
CA SER A 234 2.78 55.46 5.10
C SER A 234 2.79 56.38 3.87
N ARG A 235 3.97 56.65 3.31
CA ARG A 235 4.15 57.44 2.07
C ARG A 235 3.98 56.62 0.79
N ILE A 236 4.04 55.28 0.89
CA ILE A 236 3.88 54.41 -0.28
C ILE A 236 2.38 54.20 -0.53
N PRO A 237 1.86 54.48 -1.74
CA PRO A 237 0.42 54.43 -2.01
C PRO A 237 -0.21 53.06 -1.76
N HIS A 238 0.55 51.97 -1.99
CA HIS A 238 0.05 50.61 -1.93
C HIS A 238 0.96 49.72 -1.07
N ALA A 239 0.38 49.08 -0.06
CA ALA A 239 1.10 48.12 0.79
C ALA A 239 1.72 46.96 -0.02
N SER A 240 1.11 46.59 -1.15
CA SER A 240 1.65 45.58 -2.06
C SER A 240 2.99 46.01 -2.69
N THR A 241 3.16 47.28 -2.99
CA THR A 241 4.38 47.85 -3.57
C THR A 241 5.49 47.94 -2.53
N ALA A 242 5.18 48.33 -1.29
CA ALA A 242 6.11 48.24 -0.16
C ALA A 242 6.58 46.80 0.09
N ASN A 243 5.66 45.83 0.08
CA ASN A 243 5.99 44.41 0.25
C ASN A 243 6.87 43.88 -0.89
N LYS A 244 6.59 44.27 -2.14
CA LYS A 244 7.45 43.93 -3.30
C LYS A 244 8.86 44.49 -3.14
N MET A 245 8.99 45.75 -2.71
CA MET A 245 10.30 46.38 -2.48
C MET A 245 11.10 45.65 -1.40
N THR A 246 10.48 45.38 -0.25
CA THR A 246 11.10 44.60 0.84
C THR A 246 11.55 43.23 0.35
N ALA A 247 10.69 42.51 -0.39
CA ALA A 247 11.04 41.20 -0.95
C ALA A 247 12.20 41.26 -1.95
N MET A 248 12.26 42.30 -2.80
CA MET A 248 13.37 42.50 -3.75
C MET A 248 14.71 42.75 -3.05
N ILE A 249 14.70 43.51 -1.95
CA ILE A 249 15.88 43.76 -1.13
C ILE A 249 16.34 42.47 -0.45
N ARG A 250 15.45 41.78 0.28
CA ARG A 250 15.75 40.49 0.95
C ARG A 250 16.34 39.45 -0.02
N ARG A 251 15.76 39.29 -1.22
CA ARG A 251 16.29 38.38 -2.25
C ARG A 251 17.68 38.79 -2.74
N SER A 252 17.94 40.09 -2.84
CA SER A 252 19.24 40.62 -3.25
C SER A 252 20.31 40.36 -2.20
N VAL A 253 19.97 40.50 -0.91
CA VAL A 253 20.83 40.20 0.22
C VAL A 253 21.20 38.71 0.21
N LEU A 254 20.20 37.82 0.14
CA LEU A 254 20.45 36.37 0.09
C LEU A 254 21.29 35.95 -1.12
N SER A 255 21.01 36.51 -2.30
CA SER A 255 21.81 36.23 -3.50
C SER A 255 23.24 36.74 -3.39
N ALA A 256 23.47 37.86 -2.71
CA ALA A 256 24.82 38.36 -2.47
C ALA A 256 25.57 37.43 -1.50
N MET A 257 24.90 36.96 -0.44
CA MET A 257 25.48 35.99 0.51
C MET A 257 25.83 34.65 -0.17
N ASP A 258 24.95 34.14 -1.04
CA ASP A 258 25.20 32.96 -1.89
C ASP A 258 26.47 33.14 -2.73
N ASN A 259 26.59 34.27 -3.43
CA ASN A 259 27.70 34.53 -4.34
C ASN A 259 29.05 34.60 -3.59
N VAL A 260 29.10 35.28 -2.45
CA VAL A 260 30.34 35.38 -1.65
C VAL A 260 30.80 34.00 -1.21
N THR A 261 29.86 33.18 -0.71
CA THR A 261 30.15 31.81 -0.24
C THR A 261 30.67 30.93 -1.37
N ARG A 262 30.13 31.05 -2.60
CA ARG A 262 30.62 30.29 -3.77
C ARG A 262 31.96 30.77 -4.30
N GLN A 263 32.22 32.08 -4.25
CA GLN A 263 33.41 32.68 -4.86
C GLN A 263 34.66 32.57 -3.99
N HIS A 264 34.50 32.70 -2.67
CA HIS A 264 35.64 32.78 -1.75
C HIS A 264 35.90 31.45 -1.02
N GLY A 265 34.97 30.49 -1.07
CA GLY A 265 35.08 29.21 -0.35
C GLY A 265 34.99 29.33 1.18
N GLU A 266 35.21 30.53 1.72
CA GLU A 266 35.03 30.88 3.12
C GLU A 266 33.55 31.07 3.45
N ILE A 267 33.12 30.45 4.54
CA ILE A 267 31.77 30.58 5.06
C ILE A 267 31.62 32.01 5.59
N LEU A 268 30.79 32.83 4.95
CA LEU A 268 30.31 34.09 5.50
C LEU A 268 29.94 33.92 6.98
N SER A 269 30.20 34.95 7.80
CA SER A 269 29.99 34.88 9.25
C SER A 269 28.71 34.12 9.63
N ARG A 270 28.87 33.10 10.48
CA ARG A 270 27.82 32.22 10.99
C ARG A 270 26.60 33.01 11.48
N ASP A 271 26.86 34.12 12.17
CA ASP A 271 25.81 34.93 12.81
C ASP A 271 24.93 35.63 11.76
N LEU A 272 25.49 36.00 10.61
CA LEU A 272 24.70 36.60 9.51
C LEU A 272 23.70 35.60 8.92
N TRP A 273 24.12 34.33 8.73
CA TRP A 273 23.24 33.28 8.24
C TRP A 273 22.12 32.96 9.23
N LEU A 274 22.46 32.83 10.52
CA LEU A 274 21.49 32.53 11.57
C LEU A 274 20.50 33.67 11.78
N ALA A 275 20.94 34.93 11.77
CA ALA A 275 20.06 36.08 11.86
C ALA A 275 19.12 36.21 10.67
N PHE A 276 19.60 35.88 9.46
CA PHE A 276 18.74 35.83 8.27
C PHE A 276 17.67 34.73 8.40
N ALA A 277 18.05 33.54 8.88
CA ALA A 277 17.14 32.43 9.10
C ALA A 277 16.09 32.76 10.18
N GLU A 278 16.53 33.29 11.31
CA GLU A 278 15.67 33.71 12.42
C GLU A 278 14.66 34.78 11.99
N HIS A 279 15.10 35.78 11.23
CA HIS A 279 14.20 36.82 10.70
C HIS A 279 13.11 36.21 9.83
N ILE A 280 13.44 35.29 8.92
CA ILE A 280 12.43 34.63 8.07
C ILE A 280 11.48 33.79 8.91
N CYS A 281 11.99 33.03 9.87
CA CYS A 281 11.15 32.19 10.73
C CYS A 281 10.15 32.99 11.57
N ARG A 282 10.47 34.22 11.96
CA ARG A 282 9.60 35.13 12.73
C ARG A 282 8.53 35.85 11.89
N THR A 283 8.58 35.77 10.55
CA THR A 283 7.57 36.42 9.71
C THR A 283 6.25 35.65 9.66
N ASP A 284 5.14 36.37 9.41
CA ASP A 284 3.76 35.82 9.33
C ASP A 284 3.51 34.86 8.14
N GLY A 285 4.56 34.30 7.53
CA GLY A 285 4.45 33.30 6.48
C GLY A 285 3.98 33.85 5.13
N GLY A 286 4.35 35.08 4.80
CA GLY A 286 4.04 35.69 3.51
C GLY A 286 4.59 34.90 2.31
N ASN A 287 3.95 35.05 1.14
CA ASN A 287 4.38 34.35 -0.08
C ASN A 287 5.85 34.61 -0.45
N HIS A 288 6.35 35.81 -0.16
CA HIS A 288 7.73 36.18 -0.40
C HIS A 288 8.68 35.52 0.60
N ASP A 289 8.30 35.44 1.87
CA ASP A 289 9.09 34.81 2.93
C ASP A 289 9.21 33.31 2.71
N MET A 290 8.17 32.65 2.21
CA MET A 290 8.23 31.24 1.83
C MET A 290 9.17 30.96 0.65
N GLN A 291 9.18 31.86 -0.34
CA GLN A 291 10.12 31.75 -1.47
C GLN A 291 11.55 32.03 -1.02
N LEU A 292 11.74 32.96 -0.09
CA LEU A 292 13.02 33.27 0.52
C LEU A 292 13.53 32.11 1.39
N PHE A 293 12.67 31.50 2.19
CA PHE A 293 12.98 30.32 3.00
C PHE A 293 13.45 29.16 2.12
N TRP A 294 12.68 28.84 1.07
CA TRP A 294 13.10 27.80 0.12
C TRP A 294 14.48 28.09 -0.49
N ARG A 295 14.73 29.34 -0.92
CA ARG A 295 16.05 29.72 -1.47
C ARG A 295 17.14 29.71 -0.41
N LEU A 296 16.82 30.05 0.84
CA LEU A 296 17.76 29.99 1.96
C LEU A 296 18.18 28.54 2.21
N MET A 297 17.23 27.60 2.26
CA MET A 297 17.53 26.18 2.47
C MET A 297 18.38 25.56 1.34
N ASP A 298 18.26 26.09 0.11
CA ASP A 298 19.06 25.69 -1.07
C ASP A 298 20.51 26.20 -1.00
N VAL A 299 20.72 27.39 -0.43
CA VAL A 299 22.02 28.09 -0.43
C VAL A 299 22.81 27.90 0.87
N MET A 300 22.12 27.75 2.00
CA MET A 300 22.75 27.74 3.32
C MET A 300 23.57 26.47 3.55
N PRO A 301 24.82 26.57 4.06
CA PRO A 301 25.64 25.41 4.39
C PRO A 301 24.94 24.42 5.32
N ALA A 302 25.11 23.11 5.08
CA ALA A 302 24.42 22.05 5.83
C ALA A 302 24.69 22.11 7.35
N VAL A 303 25.91 22.46 7.75
CA VAL A 303 26.33 22.60 9.16
C VAL A 303 25.60 23.74 9.88
N LEU A 304 25.23 24.79 9.14
CA LEU A 304 24.47 25.91 9.70
C LEU A 304 22.97 25.60 9.69
N ARG A 305 22.47 24.88 8.68
CA ARG A 305 21.05 24.47 8.63
C ARG A 305 20.63 23.66 9.86
N SER A 306 21.51 22.80 10.37
CA SER A 306 21.24 22.00 11.58
C SER A 306 21.13 22.83 12.86
N GLN A 307 21.55 24.10 12.85
CA GLN A 307 21.53 24.99 14.01
C GLN A 307 20.29 25.88 14.06
N ILE A 308 19.45 25.86 13.01
CA ILE A 308 18.18 26.58 13.04
C ILE A 308 17.30 25.93 14.13
N PRO A 309 16.81 26.72 15.12
CA PRO A 309 16.01 26.17 16.20
C PRO A 309 14.71 25.52 15.69
N SER A 310 14.37 24.35 16.24
CA SER A 310 13.17 23.61 15.83
C SER A 310 11.87 24.39 16.07
N HIS A 311 11.80 25.21 17.12
CA HIS A 311 10.62 26.02 17.42
C HIS A 311 10.34 27.06 16.31
N SER A 312 11.39 27.73 15.80
CA SER A 312 11.26 28.74 14.75
C SER A 312 10.84 28.11 13.42
N LEU A 313 11.30 26.88 13.13
CA LEU A 313 10.84 26.09 11.99
C LEU A 313 9.36 25.69 12.12
N ALA A 314 8.93 25.33 13.34
CA ALA A 314 7.55 24.99 13.61
C ALA A 314 6.61 26.20 13.45
N GLU A 315 6.99 27.37 13.96
CA GLU A 315 6.23 28.62 13.78
C GLU A 315 6.08 29.00 12.31
N LEU A 316 7.19 29.00 11.55
CA LEU A 316 7.16 29.27 10.12
C LEU A 316 6.24 28.29 9.38
N THR A 317 6.32 27.00 9.74
CA THR A 317 5.50 25.95 9.13
C THR A 317 4.02 26.13 9.48
N ARG A 318 3.68 26.50 10.73
CA ARG A 318 2.31 26.82 11.14
C ARG A 318 1.76 28.01 10.33
N SER A 319 2.52 29.09 10.23
CA SER A 319 2.15 30.27 9.42
C SER A 319 1.95 29.90 7.95
N PHE A 320 2.82 29.07 7.38
CA PHE A 320 2.65 28.55 6.03
C PHE A 320 1.36 27.74 5.87
N LEU A 321 1.08 26.82 6.79
CA LEU A 321 -0.12 25.99 6.75
C LEU A 321 -1.38 26.85 6.81
N VAL A 322 -1.43 27.84 7.70
CA VAL A 322 -2.56 28.79 7.81
C VAL A 322 -2.72 29.58 6.52
N ALA A 323 -1.64 30.14 5.99
CA ALA A 323 -1.67 30.87 4.72
C ALA A 323 -2.12 30.00 3.54
N GLN A 324 -1.69 28.73 3.50
CA GLN A 324 -2.03 27.77 2.46
C GLN A 324 -3.49 27.29 2.58
N ALA A 325 -3.99 27.09 3.79
CA ALA A 325 -5.37 26.67 4.08
C ALA A 325 -6.39 27.79 3.86
N SER A 326 -5.98 29.05 3.96
CA SER A 326 -6.83 30.21 3.63
C SER A 326 -7.29 30.22 2.16
N ARG A 327 -6.55 29.53 1.28
CA ARG A 327 -6.82 29.44 -0.16
C ARG A 327 -7.39 28.07 -0.51
N HIS A 328 -8.18 28.01 -1.59
CA HIS A 328 -8.69 26.75 -2.12
C HIS A 328 -7.55 25.96 -2.80
N ASN A 329 -7.54 24.64 -2.63
CA ASN A 329 -6.55 23.74 -3.23
C ASN A 329 -6.61 23.60 -4.76
N LEU A 330 -7.63 24.20 -5.41
CA LEU A 330 -7.75 24.29 -6.86
C LEU A 330 -6.98 25.48 -7.45
N PHE A 331 -6.46 26.36 -6.59
CA PHE A 331 -5.63 27.48 -7.04
C PHE A 331 -4.36 26.96 -7.73
N LEU A 332 -4.08 27.46 -8.93
CA LEU A 332 -3.02 26.97 -9.84
C LEU A 332 -1.66 26.77 -9.16
N HIS A 333 -1.27 27.68 -8.27
CA HIS A 333 0.04 27.63 -7.61
C HIS A 333 0.02 26.94 -6.25
N TRP A 334 -1.11 26.39 -5.82
CA TRP A 334 -1.26 25.77 -4.50
C TRP A 334 -0.34 24.55 -4.36
N SER A 335 -0.42 23.61 -5.30
CA SER A 335 0.45 22.42 -5.33
C SER A 335 1.93 22.76 -5.52
N ALA A 336 2.23 23.75 -6.38
CA ALA A 336 3.60 24.19 -6.64
C ALA A 336 4.27 24.82 -5.40
N ARG A 337 3.50 25.51 -4.56
CA ARG A 337 3.98 26.06 -3.28
C ARG A 337 4.27 24.97 -2.27
N ALA A 338 3.34 24.02 -2.12
CA ALA A 338 3.55 22.87 -1.24
C ALA A 338 4.78 22.04 -1.69
N ALA A 339 4.99 21.87 -3.00
CA ALA A 339 6.15 21.19 -3.55
C ALA A 339 7.47 21.88 -3.17
N LYS A 340 7.57 23.21 -3.35
CA LYS A 340 8.77 23.97 -3.00
C LYS A 340 9.05 23.95 -1.49
N PHE A 341 8.00 24.07 -0.68
CA PHE A 341 8.14 24.04 0.77
C PHE A 341 8.55 22.65 1.26
N GLY A 342 7.90 21.58 0.76
CA GLY A 342 8.30 20.19 1.07
C GLY A 342 9.75 19.90 0.68
N GLN A 343 10.20 20.36 -0.49
CA GLN A 343 11.61 20.25 -0.90
C GLN A 343 12.56 21.02 0.02
N ALA A 344 12.15 22.20 0.52
CA ALA A 344 12.95 22.93 1.51
C ALA A 344 13.10 22.13 2.81
N LEU A 345 12.03 21.47 3.27
CA LEU A 345 12.06 20.66 4.49
C LEU A 345 12.90 19.38 4.35
N GLN A 346 13.06 18.82 3.14
CA GLN A 346 13.95 17.67 2.91
C GLN A 346 15.41 17.99 3.25
N SER A 347 15.80 19.26 3.15
CA SER A 347 17.16 19.70 3.44
C SER A 347 17.47 19.76 4.95
N LEU A 348 16.48 19.51 5.82
CA LEU A 348 16.65 19.46 7.27
C LEU A 348 17.22 18.13 7.75
N THR A 349 17.90 18.15 8.89
CA THR A 349 18.39 16.92 9.54
C THR A 349 17.24 16.01 9.98
N ALA A 350 17.50 14.71 10.15
CA ALA A 350 16.48 13.76 10.62
C ALA A 350 15.87 14.18 11.98
N VAL A 351 16.69 14.69 12.90
CA VAL A 351 16.25 15.16 14.23
C VAL A 351 15.32 16.38 14.11
N GLN A 352 15.68 17.37 13.29
CA GLN A 352 14.83 18.54 13.04
C GLN A 352 13.50 18.15 12.39
N ARG A 353 13.50 17.20 11.45
CA ARG A 353 12.27 16.72 10.79
C ARG A 353 11.34 16.00 11.77
N LEU A 354 11.87 15.16 12.65
CA LEU A 354 11.08 14.50 13.69
C LEU A 354 10.45 15.53 14.65
N SER A 355 11.26 16.44 15.19
CA SER A 355 10.78 17.51 16.09
C SER A 355 9.72 18.41 15.44
N LEU A 356 9.92 18.74 14.16
CA LEU A 356 8.94 19.50 13.37
C LEU A 356 7.63 18.72 13.19
N ASN A 357 7.72 17.44 12.81
CA ASN A 357 6.55 16.59 12.62
C ASN A 357 5.73 16.46 13.90
N ASP A 358 6.37 16.29 15.05
CA ASP A 358 5.68 16.20 16.34
C ASP A 358 5.04 17.53 16.74
N SER A 359 5.75 18.65 16.55
CA SER A 359 5.23 19.99 16.82
C SER A 359 4.01 20.36 15.97
N ILE A 360 3.99 19.92 14.70
CA ILE A 360 2.86 20.13 13.78
C ILE A 360 1.73 19.15 14.07
N ARG A 361 2.02 17.90 14.44
CA ARG A 361 0.99 16.94 14.88
C ARG A 361 0.25 17.47 16.11
N GLN A 362 0.97 17.98 17.10
CA GLN A 362 0.38 18.61 18.28
C GLN A 362 -0.53 19.78 17.86
N PHE A 363 -0.01 20.72 17.06
CA PHE A 363 -0.80 21.85 16.56
C PHE A 363 -2.08 21.41 15.81
N LEU A 364 -2.00 20.40 14.94
CA LEU A 364 -3.16 19.89 14.20
C LEU A 364 -4.17 19.14 15.09
N SER A 365 -3.72 18.59 16.23
CA SER A 365 -4.58 17.92 17.21
C SER A 365 -5.40 18.91 18.05
N GLU A 366 -4.85 20.11 18.29
CA GLU A 366 -5.52 21.20 19.01
C GLU A 366 -6.64 21.86 18.18
N GLN A 367 -6.63 21.69 16.86
CA GLN A 367 -7.64 22.25 15.96
C GLN A 367 -8.91 21.40 15.90
N ALA A 368 -10.08 22.04 15.92
CA ALA A 368 -11.37 21.36 15.75
C ALA A 368 -11.43 20.53 14.45
N TRP A 369 -12.11 19.38 14.47
CA TRP A 369 -12.22 18.51 13.30
C TRP A 369 -13.24 18.98 12.27
N GLU A 370 -14.25 19.73 12.72
CA GLU A 370 -15.46 20.02 11.95
C GLU A 370 -15.28 21.21 11.00
N SER A 371 -14.36 22.13 11.30
CA SER A 371 -14.16 23.31 10.48
C SER A 371 -13.52 22.95 9.13
N GLU A 372 -14.02 23.59 8.05
CA GLU A 372 -13.43 23.43 6.72
C GLU A 372 -11.96 23.90 6.70
N SER A 373 -11.66 24.99 7.42
CA SER A 373 -10.31 25.52 7.58
C SER A 373 -9.35 24.48 8.18
N SER A 374 -9.79 23.76 9.21
CA SER A 374 -8.98 22.71 9.84
C SER A 374 -8.80 21.49 8.95
N ARG A 375 -9.78 21.15 8.10
CA ARG A 375 -9.62 20.12 7.06
C ARG A 375 -8.58 20.55 6.01
N ARG A 376 -8.61 21.81 5.59
CA ARG A 376 -7.63 22.39 4.65
C ARG A 376 -6.23 22.46 5.25
N LEU A 377 -6.09 22.75 6.55
CA LEU A 377 -4.80 22.71 7.26
C LEU A 377 -4.19 21.31 7.22
N ARG A 378 -4.97 20.28 7.60
CA ARG A 378 -4.53 18.87 7.57
C ARG A 378 -4.17 18.43 6.16
N PHE A 379 -4.98 18.78 5.16
CA PHE A 379 -4.66 18.47 3.76
C PHE A 379 -3.39 19.18 3.27
N SER A 380 -3.18 20.44 3.66
CA SER A 380 -1.95 21.18 3.33
C SER A 380 -0.72 20.48 3.88
N TRP A 381 -0.78 20.03 5.14
CA TRP A 381 0.30 19.29 5.77
C TRP A 381 0.54 17.93 5.08
N LEU A 382 -0.51 17.18 4.78
CA LEU A 382 -0.40 15.92 4.04
C LEU A 382 0.24 16.10 2.68
N LEU A 383 -0.09 17.17 1.96
CA LEU A 383 0.53 17.43 0.67
C LEU A 383 2.03 17.76 0.80
N ILE A 384 2.43 18.55 1.80
CA ILE A 384 3.85 18.85 2.06
C ILE A 384 4.60 17.54 2.37
N GLN A 385 4.03 16.67 3.20
CA GLN A 385 4.59 15.37 3.56
C GLN A 385 4.64 14.41 2.37
N ALA A 386 3.67 14.44 1.46
CA ALA A 386 3.72 13.66 0.22
C ALA A 386 4.90 14.04 -0.66
N TYR A 387 5.38 15.30 -0.58
CA TYR A 387 6.59 15.73 -1.27
C TYR A 387 7.88 15.32 -0.56
N ASP A 388 7.87 14.69 0.62
CA ASP A 388 9.09 14.19 1.26
C ASP A 388 9.60 12.91 0.55
N ALA A 389 10.75 13.03 -0.12
CA ALA A 389 11.40 11.92 -0.81
C ALA A 389 12.07 10.91 0.14
N HIS A 390 12.34 11.31 1.39
CA HIS A 390 12.99 10.45 2.38
C HIS A 390 11.98 9.63 3.20
N ALA A 391 10.70 10.03 3.22
CA ALA A 391 9.67 9.30 3.94
C ALA A 391 9.37 7.97 3.24
N THR A 392 9.31 6.87 4.00
CA THR A 392 8.86 5.59 3.43
C THR A 392 7.36 5.64 3.16
N THR A 393 6.86 4.76 2.30
CA THR A 393 5.43 4.64 2.00
C THR A 393 4.62 4.36 3.27
N LYS A 394 5.21 3.61 4.22
CA LYS A 394 4.61 3.33 5.52
C LYS A 394 4.50 4.59 6.38
N ASP A 395 5.59 5.37 6.51
CA ASP A 395 5.58 6.61 7.30
C ASP A 395 4.58 7.63 6.75
N PHE A 396 4.46 7.70 5.42
CA PHE A 396 3.46 8.51 4.74
C PHE A 396 2.03 8.04 5.07
N LEU A 397 1.76 6.74 5.01
CA LEU A 397 0.45 6.18 5.34
C LEU A 397 0.10 6.37 6.83
N ASP A 398 1.07 6.27 7.73
CA ASP A 398 0.87 6.52 9.15
C ASP A 398 0.57 8.00 9.42
N THR A 399 1.24 8.91 8.69
CA THR A 399 0.93 10.34 8.73
C THR A 399 -0.47 10.64 8.16
N TYR A 400 -0.87 9.94 7.08
CA TYR A 400 -2.22 10.03 6.54
C TYR A 400 -3.28 9.61 7.56
N ARG A 401 -3.08 8.47 8.25
CA ARG A 401 -4.00 7.97 9.27
C ARG A 401 -4.09 8.91 10.47
N ALA A 402 -2.96 9.49 10.91
CA ALA A 402 -2.94 10.45 12.01
C ALA A 402 -3.67 11.76 11.66
N ALA A 403 -3.62 12.19 10.39
CA ALA A 403 -4.23 13.43 9.94
C ALA A 403 -5.71 13.29 9.53
N GLN A 404 -6.26 12.08 9.43
CA GLN A 404 -7.63 11.84 8.99
C GLN A 404 -8.49 11.22 10.09
N ARG A 405 -9.74 11.69 10.19
CA ARG A 405 -10.72 11.07 11.08
C ARG A 405 -11.30 9.83 10.39
N PRO A 406 -11.53 8.73 11.12
CA PRO A 406 -12.29 7.60 10.58
C PRO A 406 -13.64 8.08 10.00
N GLY A 407 -13.87 7.86 8.70
CA GLY A 407 -15.10 8.22 7.99
C GLY A 407 -15.06 9.48 7.12
N LEU A 408 -14.14 10.42 7.36
CA LEU A 408 -13.96 11.62 6.53
C LEU A 408 -12.77 11.43 5.58
N GLY A 409 -13.03 10.83 4.43
CA GLY A 409 -12.01 10.63 3.38
C GLY A 409 -11.71 11.90 2.59
N LEU A 410 -10.52 11.93 1.98
CA LEU A 410 -10.19 12.95 0.97
C LEU A 410 -11.10 12.81 -0.26
N ASN A 411 -11.45 13.94 -0.87
CA ASN A 411 -12.10 13.95 -2.17
C ASN A 411 -11.16 13.35 -3.25
N THR A 412 -11.70 12.73 -4.30
CA THR A 412 -10.97 12.16 -5.43
C THR A 412 -9.92 13.12 -6.00
N MET A 413 -10.21 14.42 -6.07
CA MET A 413 -9.25 15.43 -6.53
C MET A 413 -8.09 15.64 -5.55
N GLN A 414 -8.37 15.73 -4.25
CA GLN A 414 -7.35 15.84 -3.21
C GLN A 414 -6.48 14.58 -3.15
N LEU A 415 -7.09 13.41 -3.29
CA LEU A 415 -6.39 12.13 -3.38
C LEU A 415 -5.46 12.09 -4.59
N TRP A 416 -5.92 12.54 -5.76
CA TRP A 416 -5.09 12.64 -6.95
C TRP A 416 -3.91 13.60 -6.76
N GLN A 417 -4.14 14.79 -6.17
CA GLN A 417 -3.07 15.76 -5.88
C GLN A 417 -2.01 15.16 -4.95
N LEU A 418 -2.46 14.48 -3.89
CA LEU A 418 -1.60 13.84 -2.90
C LEU A 418 -0.73 12.73 -3.51
N LEU A 419 -1.35 11.83 -4.29
CA LEU A 419 -0.64 10.70 -4.89
C LEU A 419 0.28 11.14 -6.03
N SER A 420 -0.13 12.12 -6.82
CA SER A 420 0.74 12.71 -7.85
C SER A 420 1.97 13.39 -7.23
N ALA A 421 1.80 14.08 -6.10
CA ALA A 421 2.91 14.66 -5.34
C ALA A 421 3.88 13.57 -4.84
N ARG A 422 3.34 12.47 -4.29
CA ARG A 422 4.14 11.34 -3.82
C ARG A 422 4.94 10.69 -4.95
N LEU A 423 4.31 10.47 -6.10
CA LEU A 423 4.97 9.89 -7.27
C LEU A 423 6.04 10.83 -7.86
N ALA A 424 5.85 12.14 -7.77
CA ALA A 424 6.87 13.11 -8.14
C ALA A 424 8.05 13.10 -7.15
N ALA A 425 7.79 12.91 -5.85
CA ALA A 425 8.82 12.86 -4.80
C ALA A 425 9.69 11.60 -4.87
N THR A 426 9.09 10.44 -5.15
CA THR A 426 9.83 9.17 -5.36
C THR A 426 10.57 9.12 -6.70
N GLY A 427 10.37 10.12 -7.56
CA GLY A 427 10.95 10.19 -8.90
C GLY A 427 10.32 9.19 -9.87
N ALA A 428 9.14 8.65 -9.56
CA ALA A 428 8.37 7.82 -10.48
C ALA A 428 7.85 8.63 -11.68
N ILE A 429 7.57 9.92 -11.47
CA ILE A 429 7.20 10.87 -12.53
C ILE A 429 8.24 11.99 -12.57
N GLU A 430 8.71 12.32 -13.77
CA GLU A 430 9.62 13.45 -13.98
C GLU A 430 8.97 14.77 -13.55
N ARG A 431 9.73 15.67 -12.91
CA ARG A 431 9.21 16.95 -12.41
C ARG A 431 8.52 17.80 -13.48
N GLY A 432 9.02 17.76 -14.72
CA GLY A 432 8.42 18.47 -15.86
C GLY A 432 7.03 17.94 -16.18
N LYS A 433 6.88 16.62 -16.28
CA LYS A 433 5.59 15.96 -16.53
C LYS A 433 4.60 16.14 -15.37
N ALA A 434 5.07 16.05 -14.13
CA ALA A 434 4.25 16.30 -12.95
C ALA A 434 3.66 17.73 -12.94
N LYS A 435 4.42 18.72 -13.44
CA LYS A 435 3.91 20.09 -13.62
C LYS A 435 2.82 20.16 -14.69
N VAL A 436 3.05 19.53 -15.85
CA VAL A 436 2.07 19.47 -16.95
C VAL A 436 0.77 18.79 -16.49
N LEU A 437 0.85 17.67 -15.78
CA LEU A 437 -0.31 16.99 -15.20
C LEU A 437 -1.13 17.88 -14.25
N MET A 438 -0.47 18.79 -13.52
CA MET A 438 -1.14 19.69 -12.57
C MET A 438 -1.78 20.89 -13.25
N GLU A 439 -1.22 21.34 -14.38
CA GLU A 439 -1.67 22.52 -15.14
C GLU A 439 -2.68 22.18 -16.24
N ASN A 440 -2.73 20.93 -16.68
CA ASN A 440 -3.65 20.48 -17.73
C ASN A 440 -5.13 20.59 -17.31
N ASP A 441 -5.96 20.98 -18.27
CA ASP A 441 -7.41 20.98 -18.14
C ASP A 441 -7.98 19.59 -18.45
N TYR A 442 -8.72 19.03 -17.50
CA TYR A 442 -9.30 17.70 -17.59
C TYR A 442 -10.82 17.77 -17.63
N LEU A 443 -11.42 17.06 -18.59
CA LEU A 443 -12.88 16.94 -18.73
C LEU A 443 -13.52 16.11 -17.60
N SER A 444 -12.76 15.19 -16.98
CA SER A 444 -13.24 14.40 -15.86
C SER A 444 -12.09 13.87 -15.00
N MET A 445 -12.41 13.45 -13.76
CA MET A 445 -11.45 12.77 -12.88
C MET A 445 -10.93 11.46 -13.49
N GLY A 446 -11.75 10.74 -14.27
CA GLY A 446 -11.32 9.54 -14.98
C GLY A 446 -10.18 9.83 -15.96
N HIS A 447 -10.26 10.93 -16.74
CA HIS A 447 -9.18 11.32 -17.65
C HIS A 447 -7.90 11.65 -16.87
N ARG A 448 -8.05 12.40 -15.77
CA ARG A 448 -6.93 12.79 -14.92
C ARG A 448 -6.17 11.60 -14.30
N TRP A 449 -6.89 10.58 -13.84
CA TRP A 449 -6.28 9.34 -13.36
C TRP A 449 -5.68 8.50 -14.48
N THR A 450 -6.31 8.50 -15.66
CA THR A 450 -5.81 7.75 -16.82
C THR A 450 -4.48 8.32 -17.29
N ASP A 451 -4.36 9.64 -17.42
CA ASP A 451 -3.12 10.29 -17.85
C ASP A 451 -1.99 10.06 -16.83
N LEU A 452 -2.30 10.08 -15.53
CA LEU A 452 -1.34 9.72 -14.49
C LEU A 452 -0.81 8.28 -14.67
N LEU A 453 -1.69 7.31 -14.95
CA LEU A 453 -1.28 5.93 -15.21
C LEU A 453 -0.45 5.81 -16.49
N LEU A 454 -0.83 6.53 -17.55
CA LEU A 454 -0.08 6.55 -18.81
C LEU A 454 1.33 7.13 -18.64
N ASP A 455 1.46 8.21 -17.88
CA ASP A 455 2.76 8.82 -17.58
C ASP A 455 3.64 7.90 -16.72
N LEU A 456 3.06 7.15 -15.77
CA LEU A 456 3.78 6.13 -15.01
C LEU A 456 4.28 5.00 -15.89
N LEU A 457 3.50 4.56 -16.88
CA LEU A 457 3.90 3.48 -17.80
C LEU A 457 5.01 3.92 -18.74
N ALA A 458 5.00 5.19 -19.13
CA ALA A 458 6.05 5.80 -19.95
C ALA A 458 7.33 6.13 -19.15
N SER A 459 7.31 6.00 -17.83
CA SER A 459 8.45 6.29 -16.96
C SER A 459 9.46 5.15 -16.95
N ALA A 460 10.75 5.49 -16.78
CA ALA A 460 11.81 4.52 -16.54
C ALA A 460 11.56 3.67 -15.29
N LYS A 461 10.86 4.22 -14.28
CA LYS A 461 10.53 3.56 -13.01
C LYS A 461 9.09 3.04 -12.97
N ARG A 462 8.59 2.49 -14.08
CA ARG A 462 7.17 2.07 -14.22
C ARG A 462 6.69 1.13 -13.11
N GLU A 463 7.48 0.11 -12.76
CA GLU A 463 7.06 -0.92 -11.81
C GLU A 463 7.07 -0.40 -10.37
N GLU A 464 8.08 0.37 -10.01
CA GLU A 464 8.18 1.03 -8.70
C GLU A 464 7.07 2.08 -8.51
N GLY A 465 6.84 2.91 -9.53
CA GLY A 465 5.81 3.94 -9.50
C GLY A 465 4.39 3.38 -9.40
N LEU A 466 4.06 2.36 -10.19
CA LEU A 466 2.77 1.70 -10.10
C LEU A 466 2.60 0.97 -8.76
N ARG A 467 3.68 0.36 -8.22
CA ARG A 467 3.64 -0.30 -6.91
C ARG A 467 3.41 0.72 -5.79
N GLU A 468 4.08 1.86 -5.83
CA GLU A 468 3.86 2.97 -4.89
C GLU A 468 2.41 3.48 -4.96
N LEU A 469 1.88 3.66 -6.17
CA LEU A 469 0.48 4.08 -6.36
C LEU A 469 -0.50 3.06 -5.76
N CYS A 470 -0.34 1.77 -6.09
CA CYS A 470 -1.23 0.71 -5.63
C CYS A 470 -1.15 0.54 -4.11
N THR A 471 0.05 0.54 -3.53
CA THR A 471 0.25 0.43 -2.07
C THR A 471 -0.35 1.62 -1.33
N CYS A 472 -0.18 2.84 -1.83
CA CYS A 472 -0.81 4.03 -1.25
C CYS A 472 -2.35 3.97 -1.32
N LEU A 473 -2.91 3.66 -2.50
CA LEU A 473 -4.37 3.55 -2.68
C LEU A 473 -4.99 2.47 -1.80
N THR A 474 -4.27 1.37 -1.59
CA THR A 474 -4.65 0.30 -0.68
C THR A 474 -4.60 0.74 0.77
N GLY A 475 -3.50 1.37 1.19
CA GLY A 475 -3.30 1.85 2.55
C GLY A 475 -4.30 2.94 2.96
N ILE A 476 -4.78 3.72 1.98
CA ILE A 476 -5.83 4.75 2.15
C ILE A 476 -7.25 4.14 2.08
N GLY A 477 -7.41 2.93 1.51
CA GLY A 477 -8.72 2.30 1.34
C GLY A 477 -9.58 2.90 0.23
N LYS A 478 -8.96 3.49 -0.81
CA LYS A 478 -9.66 4.14 -1.94
C LYS A 478 -9.34 3.53 -3.30
N PHE A 479 -8.70 2.36 -3.32
CA PHE A 479 -8.34 1.65 -4.54
C PHE A 479 -9.54 1.44 -5.47
N GLU A 480 -10.64 0.85 -4.96
CA GLU A 480 -11.84 0.56 -5.75
C GLU A 480 -12.45 1.84 -6.36
N THR A 481 -12.65 2.87 -5.54
CA THR A 481 -13.23 4.14 -5.99
C THR A 481 -12.42 4.78 -7.12
N VAL A 482 -11.08 4.74 -7.02
CA VAL A 482 -10.21 5.29 -8.07
C VAL A 482 -10.27 4.42 -9.32
N MET A 483 -10.22 3.09 -9.20
CA MET A 483 -10.32 2.20 -10.36
C MET A 483 -11.68 2.29 -11.06
N GLN A 484 -12.78 2.48 -10.33
CA GLN A 484 -14.09 2.78 -10.91
C GLN A 484 -14.08 4.13 -11.65
N SER A 485 -13.40 5.15 -11.14
CA SER A 485 -13.30 6.46 -11.82
C SER A 485 -12.48 6.38 -13.10
N VAL A 486 -11.37 5.64 -13.09
CA VAL A 486 -10.54 5.27 -14.25
C VAL A 486 -11.41 4.55 -15.28
N LEU A 487 -12.15 3.55 -14.82
CA LEU A 487 -13.09 2.77 -15.62
C LEU A 487 -14.45 3.48 -15.80
N SER A 488 -14.61 4.77 -15.54
CA SER A 488 -15.81 5.49 -16.01
C SER A 488 -15.73 5.82 -17.50
N LEU A 489 -14.53 5.78 -18.07
CA LEU A 489 -14.27 6.15 -19.46
C LEU A 489 -14.60 5.01 -20.45
N PRO A 490 -14.94 5.34 -21.70
CA PRO A 490 -15.15 4.34 -22.74
C PRO A 490 -13.89 3.48 -22.95
N LEU A 491 -14.05 2.16 -23.08
CA LEU A 491 -12.95 1.20 -23.24
C LEU A 491 -11.99 1.53 -24.40
N ARG A 492 -12.47 2.19 -25.46
CA ARG A 492 -11.66 2.59 -26.62
C ARG A 492 -10.55 3.58 -26.28
N ARG A 493 -10.72 4.37 -25.21
CA ARG A 493 -9.70 5.33 -24.73
C ARG A 493 -8.71 4.71 -23.76
N PHE A 494 -8.92 3.45 -23.37
CA PHE A 494 -8.11 2.79 -22.36
C PHE A 494 -7.07 1.86 -22.98
N ARG A 495 -5.84 1.98 -22.46
CA ARG A 495 -4.73 1.07 -22.75
C ARG A 495 -4.82 -0.16 -21.87
N VAL A 496 -4.93 -1.34 -22.47
CA VAL A 496 -5.11 -2.63 -21.76
C VAL A 496 -3.86 -2.99 -20.97
N ASP A 497 -2.70 -2.69 -21.55
CA ASP A 497 -1.39 -2.80 -20.94
C ASP A 497 -1.26 -1.95 -19.67
N ALA A 498 -1.90 -0.79 -19.61
CA ALA A 498 -1.93 0.04 -18.41
C ALA A 498 -2.63 -0.65 -17.23
N LEU A 499 -3.78 -1.27 -17.51
CA LEU A 499 -4.58 -1.97 -16.52
C LEU A 499 -3.92 -3.27 -16.08
N GLN A 500 -3.31 -4.00 -17.03
CA GLN A 500 -2.51 -5.18 -16.70
C GLN A 500 -1.30 -4.82 -15.85
N ALA A 501 -0.56 -3.76 -16.17
CA ALA A 501 0.58 -3.31 -15.38
C ALA A 501 0.15 -2.76 -14.00
N THR A 502 -1.01 -2.13 -13.89
CA THR A 502 -1.56 -1.67 -12.60
C THR A 502 -1.97 -2.85 -11.74
N ALA A 503 -2.71 -3.81 -12.32
CA ALA A 503 -3.02 -5.06 -11.65
C ALA A 503 -1.73 -5.85 -11.35
N ALA A 504 -0.68 -5.69 -12.17
CA ALA A 504 0.64 -6.25 -11.94
C ALA A 504 1.28 -5.62 -10.68
N ALA A 505 1.16 -4.33 -10.51
CA ALA A 505 1.71 -3.65 -9.36
C ALA A 505 0.93 -3.91 -8.06
N CYS A 506 -0.33 -4.36 -8.15
CA CYS A 506 -1.11 -4.77 -6.99
C CYS A 506 -0.52 -6.07 -6.42
N ASN A 507 0.12 -6.01 -5.25
CA ASN A 507 0.61 -7.20 -4.55
C ASN A 507 -0.51 -8.02 -3.86
N ASN A 508 -1.79 -7.75 -4.18
CA ASN A 508 -2.96 -8.39 -3.58
C ASN A 508 -3.87 -8.97 -4.67
N HIS A 509 -4.18 -10.26 -4.59
CA HIS A 509 -5.02 -10.95 -5.57
C HIS A 509 -6.45 -10.39 -5.62
N TYR A 510 -7.02 -9.97 -4.49
CA TYR A 510 -8.35 -9.37 -4.46
C TYR A 510 -8.44 -8.10 -5.31
N GLN A 511 -7.41 -7.27 -5.30
CA GLN A 511 -7.39 -6.00 -6.05
C GLN A 511 -7.21 -6.23 -7.55
N ALA A 512 -6.35 -7.18 -7.92
CA ALA A 512 -6.20 -7.59 -9.31
C ALA A 512 -7.52 -8.16 -9.85
N LEU A 513 -8.25 -8.95 -9.05
CA LEU A 513 -9.56 -9.48 -9.39
C LEU A 513 -10.64 -8.42 -9.47
N GLN A 514 -10.69 -7.49 -8.52
CA GLN A 514 -11.62 -6.35 -8.58
C GLN A 514 -11.44 -5.56 -9.87
N LEU A 515 -10.20 -5.30 -10.26
CA LEU A 515 -9.92 -4.61 -11.52
C LEU A 515 -10.38 -5.42 -12.73
N TYR A 516 -10.16 -6.74 -12.72
CA TYR A 516 -10.65 -7.64 -13.76
C TYR A 516 -12.19 -7.63 -13.85
N ASP A 517 -12.88 -7.69 -12.72
CA ASP A 517 -14.35 -7.69 -12.66
C ASP A 517 -14.95 -6.37 -13.15
N LEU A 518 -14.35 -5.25 -12.75
CA LEU A 518 -14.77 -3.93 -13.22
C LEU A 518 -14.60 -3.78 -14.74
N VAL A 519 -13.60 -4.44 -15.34
CA VAL A 519 -13.45 -4.48 -16.81
C VAL A 519 -14.47 -5.43 -17.42
N MET A 520 -14.68 -6.62 -16.86
CA MET A 520 -15.66 -7.60 -17.31
C MET A 520 -17.07 -7.01 -17.38
N ALA A 521 -17.47 -6.21 -16.39
CA ALA A 521 -18.79 -5.58 -16.29
C ALA A 521 -19.10 -4.58 -17.43
N LYS A 522 -18.11 -4.20 -18.25
CA LYS A 522 -18.32 -3.27 -19.35
C LYS A 522 -18.66 -3.96 -20.67
N ASP A 523 -19.53 -3.30 -21.44
CA ASP A 523 -19.87 -3.72 -22.79
C ASP A 523 -18.66 -3.69 -23.72
N GLY A 524 -18.44 -4.79 -24.45
CA GLY A 524 -17.31 -4.96 -25.38
C GLY A 524 -15.98 -5.36 -24.73
N SER A 525 -15.97 -5.68 -23.43
CA SER A 525 -14.78 -6.07 -22.66
C SER A 525 -14.11 -7.38 -23.16
N ARG A 526 -14.87 -8.29 -23.79
CA ARG A 526 -14.35 -9.61 -24.22
C ARG A 526 -13.09 -9.53 -25.08
N LYS A 527 -13.01 -8.59 -26.03
CA LYS A 527 -11.83 -8.41 -26.90
C LYS A 527 -10.61 -7.89 -26.13
N MET A 528 -10.85 -7.07 -25.12
CA MET A 528 -9.82 -6.51 -24.25
C MET A 528 -9.30 -7.56 -23.26
N LEU A 529 -10.18 -8.38 -22.71
CA LEU A 529 -9.84 -9.45 -21.78
C LEU A 529 -9.17 -10.64 -22.46
N ALA A 530 -9.44 -10.88 -23.76
CA ALA A 530 -8.66 -11.84 -24.54
C ALA A 530 -7.16 -11.50 -24.60
N ARG A 531 -6.77 -10.25 -24.30
CA ARG A 531 -5.36 -9.84 -24.20
C ARG A 531 -4.75 -10.11 -22.83
N TRP A 532 -5.53 -10.49 -21.81
CA TRP A 532 -5.03 -10.91 -20.50
C TRP A 532 -4.49 -12.33 -20.59
N ASN A 533 -3.17 -12.45 -20.70
CA ASN A 533 -2.49 -13.73 -20.75
C ASN A 533 -2.56 -14.43 -19.38
N TRP A 534 -2.71 -15.76 -19.36
CA TRP A 534 -2.71 -16.58 -18.16
C TRP A 534 -1.45 -16.38 -17.30
N THR A 535 -0.32 -16.05 -17.94
CA THR A 535 0.96 -15.77 -17.27
C THR A 535 0.87 -14.64 -16.27
N PHE A 536 -0.02 -13.67 -16.48
CA PHE A 536 -0.28 -12.57 -15.55
C PHE A 536 -0.71 -13.06 -14.16
N TRP A 537 -1.55 -14.07 -14.12
CA TRP A 537 -2.15 -14.55 -12.87
C TRP A 537 -1.19 -15.39 -12.03
N THR A 538 -0.13 -15.94 -12.63
CA THR A 538 0.81 -16.91 -12.00
C THR A 538 1.32 -16.48 -10.63
N ARG A 539 1.63 -15.18 -10.47
CA ARG A 539 2.11 -14.59 -9.21
C ARG A 539 1.06 -14.49 -8.10
N HIS A 540 -0.22 -14.56 -8.45
CA HIS A 540 -1.34 -14.49 -7.52
C HIS A 540 -1.94 -15.86 -7.20
N VAL A 541 -1.72 -16.87 -8.05
CA VAL A 541 -2.34 -18.20 -7.91
C VAL A 541 -2.06 -18.81 -6.54
N GLN A 542 -0.83 -18.69 -6.03
CA GLN A 542 -0.49 -19.22 -4.70
C GLN A 542 -1.35 -18.57 -3.60
N SER A 543 -1.46 -17.24 -3.61
CA SER A 543 -2.27 -16.50 -2.64
C SER A 543 -3.75 -16.81 -2.79
N MET A 544 -4.25 -16.95 -4.02
CA MET A 544 -5.64 -17.35 -4.30
C MET A 544 -5.96 -18.76 -3.79
N ILE A 545 -5.05 -19.72 -3.94
CA ILE A 545 -5.25 -21.10 -3.47
C ILE A 545 -5.18 -21.20 -1.94
N LYS A 546 -4.31 -20.40 -1.30
CA LYS A 546 -4.14 -20.44 0.16
C LYS A 546 -5.22 -19.65 0.92
N ASP A 547 -6.02 -18.87 0.21
CA ASP A 547 -7.08 -18.04 0.77
C ASP A 547 -8.39 -18.83 0.98
N PRO A 548 -8.87 -18.99 2.22
CA PRO A 548 -10.08 -19.76 2.50
C PRO A 548 -11.37 -19.09 2.00
N ALA A 549 -11.35 -17.76 1.81
CA ALA A 549 -12.51 -17.01 1.35
C ALA A 549 -12.63 -17.00 -0.18
N PHE A 550 -11.64 -17.55 -0.91
CA PHE A 550 -11.61 -17.51 -2.36
C PHE A 550 -12.36 -18.68 -3.01
N GLU A 551 -13.14 -18.38 -4.06
CA GLU A 551 -13.85 -19.40 -4.84
C GLU A 551 -12.91 -20.09 -5.82
N HIS A 552 -12.50 -21.30 -5.45
CA HIS A 552 -11.62 -22.16 -6.24
C HIS A 552 -12.00 -22.39 -7.71
N PRO A 553 -13.29 -22.51 -8.11
CA PRO A 553 -13.66 -22.65 -9.52
C PRO A 553 -13.14 -21.49 -10.38
N ARG A 554 -13.14 -20.28 -9.83
CA ARG A 554 -12.76 -19.05 -10.51
C ARG A 554 -11.28 -19.00 -10.90
N ILE A 555 -10.40 -19.69 -10.16
CA ILE A 555 -8.97 -19.83 -10.51
C ILE A 555 -8.83 -20.44 -11.91
N TRP A 556 -9.64 -21.45 -12.21
CA TRP A 556 -9.58 -22.18 -13.47
C TRP A 556 -10.10 -21.34 -14.64
N ASP A 557 -11.13 -20.52 -14.40
CA ASP A 557 -11.69 -19.62 -15.41
C ASP A 557 -10.69 -18.51 -15.77
N LEU A 558 -9.98 -17.97 -14.77
CA LEU A 558 -8.99 -16.90 -14.96
C LEU A 558 -7.72 -17.37 -15.66
N LEU A 559 -7.23 -18.56 -15.30
CA LEU A 559 -6.05 -19.14 -15.94
C LEU A 559 -6.33 -19.60 -17.36
N ASN A 560 -7.60 -19.87 -17.70
CA ASN A 560 -8.04 -20.39 -18.99
C ASN A 560 -7.01 -21.35 -19.61
N LEU A 561 -6.68 -22.41 -18.87
CA LEU A 561 -5.66 -23.41 -19.26
C LEU A 561 -6.13 -24.30 -20.43
N SER A 562 -7.23 -23.92 -21.08
CA SER A 562 -7.71 -24.59 -22.28
C SER A 562 -6.66 -24.48 -23.39
N PHE A 563 -6.52 -25.57 -24.15
CA PHE A 563 -5.57 -25.66 -25.23
C PHE A 563 -6.14 -24.92 -26.45
N HIS A 564 -5.62 -23.74 -26.74
CA HIS A 564 -5.95 -22.99 -27.94
C HIS A 564 -4.72 -22.92 -28.83
N VAL A 565 -4.67 -23.76 -29.86
CA VAL A 565 -3.69 -23.62 -30.94
C VAL A 565 -4.08 -22.37 -31.73
N GLY A 566 -3.34 -21.29 -31.53
CA GLY A 566 -3.42 -20.15 -32.44
C GLY A 566 -3.06 -20.64 -33.85
N ARG A 567 -3.91 -20.37 -34.84
CA ARG A 567 -3.73 -20.80 -36.25
C ARG A 567 -2.39 -20.36 -36.90
N SER A 568 -1.54 -19.63 -36.18
CA SER A 568 -0.27 -19.07 -36.64
C SER A 568 0.90 -19.26 -35.66
N ALA A 569 0.77 -20.05 -34.60
CA ALA A 569 1.85 -20.27 -33.63
C ALA A 569 2.81 -21.38 -34.11
N SER A 570 4.12 -21.19 -33.96
CA SER A 570 5.10 -22.23 -34.27
C SER A 570 4.94 -23.44 -33.34
N PRO A 571 5.22 -24.67 -33.80
CA PRO A 571 5.12 -25.87 -32.96
C PRO A 571 6.01 -25.79 -31.71
N GLU A 572 7.18 -25.14 -31.81
CA GLU A 572 8.07 -24.90 -30.67
C GLU A 572 7.46 -23.96 -29.61
N ALA A 573 6.80 -22.87 -30.03
CA ALA A 573 6.14 -21.95 -29.11
C ALA A 573 4.95 -22.61 -28.39
N VAL A 574 4.22 -23.47 -29.09
CA VAL A 574 3.12 -24.26 -28.51
C VAL A 574 3.65 -25.27 -27.48
N ALA A 575 4.77 -25.94 -27.77
CA ALA A 575 5.41 -26.86 -26.84
C ALA A 575 5.92 -26.13 -25.59
N ALA A 576 6.59 -24.99 -25.75
CA ALA A 576 7.07 -24.17 -24.64
C ALA A 576 5.93 -23.64 -23.76
N GLU A 577 4.81 -23.21 -24.36
CA GLU A 577 3.63 -22.79 -23.59
C GLU A 577 2.99 -23.96 -22.82
N ALA A 578 2.88 -25.14 -23.46
CA ALA A 578 2.35 -26.34 -22.82
C ALA A 578 3.22 -26.78 -21.63
N GLU A 579 4.55 -26.72 -21.76
CA GLU A 579 5.48 -27.00 -20.69
C GLU A 579 5.33 -25.99 -19.54
N ALA A 580 5.27 -24.69 -19.84
CA ALA A 580 5.10 -23.65 -18.82
C ALA A 580 3.77 -23.80 -18.05
N LYS A 581 2.69 -24.19 -18.74
CA LYS A 581 1.40 -24.52 -18.11
C LYS A 581 1.49 -25.78 -17.25
N ALA A 582 2.19 -26.82 -17.70
CA ALA A 582 2.42 -28.03 -16.91
C ALA A 582 3.21 -27.74 -15.62
N GLN A 583 4.27 -26.93 -15.70
CA GLN A 583 5.04 -26.50 -14.52
C GLN A 583 4.19 -25.67 -13.54
N LEU A 584 3.27 -24.83 -14.03
CA LEU A 584 2.32 -24.12 -13.17
C LEU A 584 1.38 -25.09 -12.46
N LEU A 585 0.85 -26.10 -13.16
CA LEU A 585 -0.01 -27.13 -12.56
C LEU A 585 0.71 -27.90 -11.46
N ASP A 586 2.00 -28.22 -11.64
CA ASP A 586 2.81 -28.88 -10.62
C ASP A 586 2.95 -28.04 -9.35
N LYS A 587 3.16 -26.72 -9.51
CA LYS A 587 3.19 -25.77 -8.40
C LYS A 587 1.81 -25.65 -7.72
N MET A 588 0.73 -25.58 -8.50
CA MET A 588 -0.64 -25.55 -7.98
C MET A 588 -0.95 -26.81 -7.16
N GLY A 589 -0.55 -27.99 -7.65
CA GLY A 589 -0.74 -29.25 -6.94
C GLY A 589 -0.07 -29.25 -5.56
N ARG A 590 1.13 -28.68 -5.47
CA ARG A 590 1.83 -28.48 -4.18
C ARG A 590 1.06 -27.51 -3.28
N TRP A 591 0.64 -26.36 -3.81
CA TRP A 591 -0.09 -25.35 -3.03
C TRP A 591 -1.45 -25.86 -2.50
N PHE A 592 -2.16 -26.68 -3.29
CA PHE A 592 -3.39 -27.35 -2.84
C PHE A 592 -3.13 -28.33 -1.70
N GLY A 593 -2.02 -29.05 -1.71
CA GLY A 593 -1.65 -29.97 -0.62
C GLY A 593 -1.17 -29.28 0.67
N GLU A 594 -0.70 -28.03 0.56
CA GLU A 594 -0.24 -27.18 1.68
C GLU A 594 -1.36 -26.32 2.30
N ALA A 595 -2.47 -26.10 1.60
CA ALA A 595 -3.55 -25.22 2.05
C ALA A 595 -4.22 -25.79 3.32
N SER A 596 -4.10 -25.08 4.44
CA SER A 596 -4.59 -25.52 5.76
C SER A 596 -6.12 -25.62 5.87
N HIS A 597 -6.83 -24.89 5.02
CA HIS A 597 -8.30 -24.85 5.03
C HIS A 597 -8.94 -25.94 4.15
N LEU A 598 -8.15 -26.66 3.34
CA LEU A 598 -8.66 -27.72 2.48
C LEU A 598 -8.54 -29.09 3.18
N ASN A 599 -9.64 -29.82 3.22
CA ASN A 599 -9.61 -31.22 3.65
C ASN A 599 -8.96 -32.08 2.56
N ASP A 600 -8.39 -33.22 2.96
CA ASP A 600 -7.67 -34.13 2.04
C ASP A 600 -8.53 -34.56 0.84
N ARG A 601 -9.86 -34.68 1.01
CA ARG A 601 -10.79 -34.94 -0.11
C ARG A 601 -10.91 -33.78 -1.10
N GLN A 602 -10.91 -32.54 -0.63
CA GLN A 602 -11.00 -31.35 -1.49
C GLN A 602 -9.67 -31.14 -2.21
N ALA A 603 -8.54 -31.25 -1.51
CA ALA A 603 -7.21 -31.17 -2.10
C ALA A 603 -7.02 -32.24 -3.19
N LEU A 604 -7.46 -33.48 -2.96
CA LEU A 604 -7.42 -34.54 -3.96
C LEU A 604 -8.26 -34.23 -5.20
N ARG A 605 -9.47 -33.68 -5.05
CA ARG A 605 -10.30 -33.26 -6.20
C ARG A 605 -9.62 -32.18 -7.05
N HIS A 606 -8.92 -31.24 -6.42
CA HIS A 606 -8.17 -30.22 -7.14
C HIS A 606 -6.95 -30.80 -7.85
N LEU A 607 -6.25 -31.75 -7.22
CA LEU A 607 -5.16 -32.49 -7.86
C LEU A 607 -5.64 -33.35 -9.04
N GLU A 608 -6.77 -34.06 -8.91
CA GLU A 608 -7.41 -34.79 -10.00
C GLU A 608 -7.66 -33.87 -11.20
N ARG A 609 -8.13 -32.64 -10.96
CA ARG A 609 -8.31 -31.63 -11.99
C ARG A 609 -6.98 -31.16 -12.59
N CYS A 610 -5.94 -30.96 -11.78
CA CYS A 610 -4.59 -30.64 -12.28
C CYS A 610 -4.05 -31.75 -13.20
N VAL A 611 -4.20 -33.01 -12.80
CA VAL A 611 -3.81 -34.19 -13.58
C VAL A 611 -4.57 -34.26 -14.90
N ALA A 612 -5.87 -34.00 -14.89
CA ALA A 612 -6.68 -33.98 -16.12
C ALA A 612 -6.19 -32.92 -17.11
N TYR A 613 -5.90 -31.69 -16.64
CA TYR A 613 -5.35 -30.64 -17.50
C TYR A 613 -3.94 -30.98 -17.99
N GLN A 614 -3.07 -31.53 -17.15
CA GLN A 614 -1.71 -31.89 -17.56
C GLN A 614 -1.70 -32.98 -18.64
N ARG A 615 -2.57 -33.99 -18.51
CA ARG A 615 -2.78 -35.01 -19.55
C ARG A 615 -3.25 -34.38 -20.86
N SER A 616 -4.15 -33.39 -20.80
CA SER A 616 -4.61 -32.71 -22.02
C SER A 616 -3.53 -31.85 -22.70
N LEU A 617 -2.52 -31.41 -21.94
CA LEU A 617 -1.43 -30.55 -22.45
C LEU A 617 -0.21 -31.34 -22.94
N THR A 618 0.14 -32.43 -22.25
CA THR A 618 1.42 -33.14 -22.44
C THR A 618 1.26 -34.63 -22.78
N ASN A 619 0.02 -35.12 -22.93
CA ASN A 619 -0.30 -36.55 -23.06
C ASN A 619 0.21 -37.43 -21.91
N GLY A 620 0.60 -36.82 -20.79
CA GLY A 620 1.17 -37.51 -19.63
C GLY A 620 0.98 -36.74 -18.33
N VAL A 621 1.54 -37.27 -17.25
CA VAL A 621 1.58 -36.63 -15.93
C VAL A 621 3.04 -36.55 -15.52
N THR A 622 3.48 -35.41 -14.96
CA THR A 622 4.85 -35.26 -14.50
C THR A 622 5.09 -36.04 -13.21
N SER A 623 6.33 -36.45 -12.97
CA SER A 623 6.72 -37.09 -11.71
C SER A 623 6.47 -36.19 -10.50
N GLN A 624 6.56 -34.86 -10.67
CA GLN A 624 6.25 -33.90 -9.60
C GLN A 624 4.76 -33.91 -9.22
N MET A 625 3.86 -34.00 -10.20
CA MET A 625 2.44 -34.14 -9.95
C MET A 625 2.11 -35.48 -9.28
N LEU A 626 2.72 -36.58 -9.73
CA LEU A 626 2.58 -37.89 -9.08
C LEU A 626 3.01 -37.86 -7.62
N ALA A 627 4.13 -37.21 -7.32
CA ALA A 627 4.60 -37.04 -5.94
C ALA A 627 3.62 -36.22 -5.08
N ASN A 628 3.03 -35.15 -5.64
CA ASN A 628 2.00 -34.37 -4.95
C ASN A 628 0.74 -35.21 -4.67
N VAL A 629 0.30 -36.04 -5.63
CA VAL A 629 -0.82 -36.96 -5.44
C VAL A 629 -0.53 -38.02 -4.39
N ALA A 630 0.64 -38.67 -4.49
CA ALA A 630 1.08 -39.68 -3.53
C ALA A 630 1.06 -39.12 -2.10
N ALA A 631 1.60 -37.91 -1.90
CA ALA A 631 1.65 -37.27 -0.59
C ALA A 631 0.27 -37.01 0.06
N ILE A 632 -0.79 -36.82 -0.73
CA ILE A 632 -2.16 -36.69 -0.18
C ILE A 632 -2.79 -38.06 0.04
N VAL A 633 -2.59 -39.01 -0.87
CA VAL A 633 -3.17 -40.36 -0.78
C VAL A 633 -2.58 -41.16 0.39
N THR A 634 -1.28 -40.98 0.68
CA THR A 634 -0.60 -41.68 1.77
C THR A 634 -0.79 -40.99 3.13
N ARG A 635 -1.35 -39.78 3.19
CA ARG A 635 -1.52 -39.03 4.45
C ARG A 635 -2.40 -39.77 5.47
N ASP A 636 -3.40 -40.52 5.01
CA ASP A 636 -4.21 -41.38 5.88
C ASP A 636 -3.35 -42.50 6.51
N LEU A 637 -2.45 -43.10 5.73
CA LEU A 637 -1.50 -44.11 6.22
C LEU A 637 -0.49 -43.47 7.20
N GLU A 638 -0.03 -42.24 6.92
CA GLU A 638 0.81 -41.46 7.83
C GLU A 638 0.12 -41.07 9.15
N ARG A 639 -1.20 -41.20 9.26
CA ARG A 639 -1.96 -41.01 10.49
C ARG A 639 -2.26 -42.34 11.22
N GLY A 640 -1.76 -43.47 10.71
CA GLY A 640 -2.05 -44.80 11.25
C GLY A 640 -3.47 -45.30 10.89
N GLU A 641 -4.09 -44.74 9.85
CA GLU A 641 -5.35 -45.24 9.29
C GLU A 641 -5.06 -46.19 8.12
N ARG A 642 -5.97 -47.12 7.82
CA ARG A 642 -5.81 -48.05 6.67
C ARG A 642 -5.78 -47.36 5.31
N GLY A 643 -6.23 -46.09 5.23
CA GLY A 643 -6.43 -45.33 4.01
C GLY A 643 -7.43 -45.98 3.03
N ARG A 644 -7.87 -45.23 2.01
CA ARG A 644 -8.91 -45.70 1.08
C ARG A 644 -8.33 -46.51 -0.08
N ALA A 645 -8.78 -47.76 -0.24
CA ALA A 645 -8.28 -48.68 -1.28
C ALA A 645 -8.42 -48.11 -2.70
N THR A 646 -9.55 -47.49 -3.01
CA THR A 646 -9.81 -46.90 -4.34
C THR A 646 -8.82 -45.79 -4.71
N ARG A 647 -8.35 -44.99 -3.74
CA ARG A 647 -7.37 -43.92 -3.99
C ARG A 647 -5.97 -44.45 -4.21
N MET A 648 -5.62 -45.54 -3.52
CA MET A 648 -4.33 -46.21 -3.65
C MET A 648 -4.24 -46.96 -4.98
N GLU A 649 -5.30 -47.67 -5.36
CA GLU A 649 -5.41 -48.31 -6.67
C GLU A 649 -5.34 -47.27 -7.80
N TRP A 650 -6.00 -46.13 -7.63
CA TRP A 650 -5.89 -45.01 -8.57
C TRP A 650 -4.45 -44.47 -8.69
N LEU A 651 -3.70 -44.36 -7.58
CA LEU A 651 -2.29 -43.96 -7.59
C LEU A 651 -1.42 -44.99 -8.33
N VAL A 652 -1.58 -46.29 -8.04
CA VAL A 652 -0.83 -47.38 -8.69
C VAL A 652 -1.07 -47.38 -10.21
N ASN A 653 -2.33 -47.31 -10.63
CA ASN A 653 -2.70 -47.22 -12.05
C ASN A 653 -2.12 -45.96 -12.72
N MET A 654 -1.90 -44.89 -11.96
CA MET A 654 -1.29 -43.67 -12.48
C MET A 654 0.21 -43.82 -12.69
N VAL A 655 0.90 -44.45 -11.73
CA VAL A 655 2.33 -44.78 -11.80
C VAL A 655 2.59 -45.75 -12.95
N GLU A 656 1.76 -46.77 -13.12
CA GLU A 656 1.87 -47.73 -14.23
C GLU A 656 1.89 -47.01 -15.60
N ARG A 657 0.97 -46.07 -15.80
CA ARG A 657 0.85 -45.31 -17.06
C ARG A 657 1.98 -44.32 -17.32
N THR A 658 2.76 -43.94 -16.31
CA THR A 658 3.80 -42.90 -16.43
C THR A 658 5.21 -43.45 -16.33
N HIS A 659 5.43 -44.44 -15.46
CA HIS A 659 6.73 -45.02 -15.16
C HIS A 659 6.82 -46.53 -15.49
N GLY A 660 5.73 -47.15 -15.96
CA GLY A 660 5.69 -48.55 -16.37
C GLY A 660 5.23 -49.52 -15.27
N PRO A 661 5.01 -50.80 -15.62
CA PRO A 661 4.44 -51.81 -14.72
C PRO A 661 5.34 -52.11 -13.51
N ASP A 662 6.67 -52.17 -13.70
CA ASP A 662 7.62 -52.49 -12.62
C ASP A 662 7.54 -51.48 -11.46
N ALA A 663 7.40 -50.18 -11.78
CA ALA A 663 7.25 -49.12 -10.79
C ALA A 663 5.89 -49.17 -10.08
N ALA A 664 4.84 -49.62 -10.79
CA ALA A 664 3.51 -49.79 -10.22
C ALA A 664 3.46 -50.95 -9.22
N ASP A 665 4.10 -52.08 -9.55
CA ASP A 665 4.19 -53.26 -8.68
C ASP A 665 4.99 -52.97 -7.41
N SER A 666 6.09 -52.24 -7.52
CA SER A 666 6.84 -51.73 -6.37
C SER A 666 5.96 -50.82 -5.49
N THR A 667 5.27 -49.85 -6.09
CA THR A 667 4.36 -48.94 -5.37
C THR A 667 3.21 -49.69 -4.68
N ALA A 668 2.64 -50.71 -5.33
CA ALA A 668 1.56 -51.53 -4.79
C ALA A 668 2.04 -52.39 -3.61
N SER A 669 3.23 -52.99 -3.72
CA SER A 669 3.85 -53.80 -2.66
C SER A 669 4.12 -52.97 -1.42
N ALA A 670 4.65 -51.75 -1.62
CA ALA A 670 4.88 -50.79 -0.57
C ALA A 670 3.61 -50.36 0.19
N LEU A 671 2.54 -50.01 -0.54
CA LEU A 671 1.26 -49.64 0.06
C LEU A 671 0.62 -50.81 0.83
N LYS A 672 0.80 -52.05 0.35
CA LYS A 672 0.36 -53.27 1.06
C LYS A 672 1.18 -53.50 2.34
N GLY A 673 2.50 -53.34 2.28
CA GLY A 673 3.39 -53.45 3.44
C GLY A 673 3.01 -52.46 4.55
N TRP A 674 2.79 -51.19 4.18
CA TRP A 674 2.33 -50.16 5.11
C TRP A 674 1.00 -50.49 5.80
N ARG A 675 0.03 -50.99 5.04
CA ARG A 675 -1.26 -51.44 5.59
C ARG A 675 -1.12 -52.62 6.53
N TRP A 676 -0.21 -53.55 6.24
CA TRP A 676 0.08 -54.70 7.10
C TRP A 676 0.64 -54.23 8.46
N THR A 677 1.59 -53.30 8.46
CA THR A 677 2.19 -52.74 9.69
C THR A 677 1.14 -52.04 10.57
N ILE A 678 0.25 -51.25 9.97
CA ILE A 678 -0.84 -50.57 10.69
C ILE A 678 -1.82 -51.59 11.30
N ASN A 679 -2.08 -52.70 10.60
CA ASN A 679 -2.95 -53.76 11.11
C ASN A 679 -2.35 -54.51 12.29
N GLN A 680 -1.04 -54.76 12.25
CA GLN A 680 -0.34 -55.39 13.37
C GLN A 680 -0.33 -54.50 14.62
N GLY A 681 -0.06 -53.20 14.44
CA GLY A 681 -0.07 -52.25 15.56
C GLY A 681 -1.44 -52.06 16.24
N ARG A 682 -2.54 -52.23 15.50
CA ARG A 682 -3.91 -52.22 16.08
C ARG A 682 -4.27 -53.55 16.74
N GLY A 683 -3.85 -54.68 16.16
CA GLY A 683 -4.12 -56.02 16.70
C GLY A 683 -3.39 -56.33 18.01
N SER A 684 -2.33 -55.59 18.34
CA SER A 684 -1.62 -55.68 19.63
C SER A 684 -2.17 -54.75 20.72
N SER A 685 -3.24 -53.99 20.44
CA SER A 685 -3.86 -53.02 21.37
C SER A 685 -5.31 -53.37 21.77
N SER A 686 -5.77 -54.54 21.34
CA SER A 686 -7.03 -55.20 21.76
C SER A 686 -6.68 -56.48 22.50
#